data_AF-A0A516HCP6-F1
#
_entry.id   AF-A0A516HCP6-F1
#
_cell.length_a   1.000
_cell.length_b   1.000
_cell.length_c   1.000
_cell.angle_alpha   90.00
_cell.angle_beta   90.00
_cell.angle_gamma   90.00
#
_symmetry.space_group_name_H-M   'P 1'
#
loop_
_entity.id
_entity.type
_entity.pdbx_description
1 polymer ?
#
loop_
_entity_poly.entity_id
_entity_poly.type
_entity_poly.pdbx_seq_one_letter_code
_entity_poly.pdbx_strand_id
1 'polypeptide(L)'
;MGQDRHLSYHLDGDKHQLHLTSPTRIPGASGYLYNHSTFLHINCRGFANAVVMQPEPGSYSRSPVLEATTFMQPETQYFSHSPGRFFYIKDEASGDLFSLPYEPVRQKQAKFKFTVGVDCIEWHVEHLDLKCHLEVTLDGELAVEVWQLSIEDLSGKARKLSVYPAFSVGYRSWMNQSADFDSNLNAIVAKAIAPYQQLKDYEKSKAASKRCFMTSNQTPTSWCASLSGFEGEGGLHNPDAVAAETLGNISGNYESIIAAQQFQIELDAKGKHQLAILFGQVDDDNYDTQIADIRQIYFADELSIEKQVKDNRRCARVANNPLITATGNQDFDQFVSTWLPKQLDFHGQLQRLTTDPQTRNFLQDLIGASFLDKKLARQRFILALSQQKRDGALPDGILLNVSAELKYINQVPHQDINVWLPICLKAYLDEHNDYQLLEQKVGFSDSDIAVPVIEHLILAADNLQRNLDKRNLALIGQGDWCDPMNMAGHQGKGISTWLSLATSYALQVTAELIAKTHPEKAESFEQVAETINDAVNKYCWDGNWYSRGITDAGKPFGVSADEEGKIYLNPQSWAWLAGAADKDRFTDSQQAIESHLATAHGTMMLAPAYTKMREDIGRLTQKFPGSAENGSVYNHASIFHIYALYQKNQADKAFDGLMQMITGQNDVEVRGQLGNFIPNYYRGTVKNLEQYAGRSSQLVNTGTVAWYYRCVMEELFGLKGHPEGLQIEPKLPSHWGNASVIRQFRGATIRVDYHQESANKPMQLTLDGKEISGNVLKGLQPDTEYHLKVNVYLPIEKEEVEAVKAPEADATVKPTTAVSAAPESIEVKSVKSVKPDSTKVSVHLSEKQSIALNKYSPIDPELPNLFILMGVSGSGKSTLAAEFSTHYGYKFIDADSFHTPEAKKMMSEAIPLTDEIREPWIESIQSYLRSQARRKRNCVLAYSGLRKLQRQSFEELPFNVRAVFLKVDKDVLQKRLVQRKQHFFSEKLLMSQFQDFEKIKASEPIVVIDGNQSLQEMVEQINFVMHREV
;
A
#
# COMPACT_ATOMS: atom_id res chain seq x y z
N MET A 1 -2.72 30.98 -19.83
CA MET A 1 -2.76 31.01 -18.35
C MET A 1 -2.97 32.46 -17.93
N GLY A 2 -4.22 32.84 -17.63
CA GLY A 2 -4.50 34.16 -17.06
C GLY A 2 -3.90 34.25 -15.67
N GLN A 3 -3.28 35.38 -15.36
CA GLN A 3 -2.91 35.77 -14.00
C GLN A 3 -4.18 36.00 -13.19
N ASP A 4 -4.83 34.91 -12.81
CA ASP A 4 -5.71 34.96 -11.65
C ASP A 4 -4.83 35.15 -10.42
N ARG A 5 -5.40 35.75 -9.38
CA ARG A 5 -4.75 36.07 -8.10
C ARG A 5 -4.45 34.78 -7.32
N HIS A 6 -3.62 33.91 -7.91
CA HIS A 6 -3.61 32.48 -7.68
C HIS A 6 -2.95 32.11 -6.36
N LEU A 7 -3.70 31.36 -5.56
CA LEU A 7 -3.20 30.62 -4.42
C LEU A 7 -1.97 29.80 -4.83
N SER A 8 -0.98 29.73 -3.93
CA SER A 8 0.24 28.93 -4.13
C SER A 8 -0.08 27.43 -4.28
N TYR A 9 -1.20 27.01 -3.69
CA TYR A 9 -1.75 25.66 -3.69
C TYR A 9 -3.23 25.68 -4.09
N HIS A 10 -3.67 24.70 -4.89
CA HIS A 10 -5.07 24.57 -5.29
C HIS A 10 -5.46 23.10 -5.45
N LEU A 11 -6.68 22.77 -5.02
CA LEU A 11 -7.31 21.47 -5.23
C LEU A 11 -8.26 21.55 -6.45
N ASP A 12 -7.99 20.75 -7.49
CA ASP A 12 -8.89 20.50 -8.61
C ASP A 12 -9.72 19.24 -8.29
N GLY A 13 -10.92 19.45 -7.72
CA GLY A 13 -11.80 18.36 -7.29
C GLY A 13 -12.34 17.51 -8.45
N ASP A 14 -12.55 18.09 -9.63
CA ASP A 14 -13.09 17.37 -10.79
C ASP A 14 -12.08 16.36 -11.35
N LYS A 15 -10.79 16.68 -11.24
CA LYS A 15 -9.69 15.83 -11.70
C LYS A 15 -9.02 15.03 -10.59
N HIS A 16 -9.42 15.25 -9.34
CA HIS A 16 -8.77 14.68 -8.16
C HIS A 16 -7.26 14.96 -8.11
N GLN A 17 -6.89 16.23 -8.35
CA GLN A 17 -5.49 16.67 -8.46
C GLN A 17 -5.19 17.80 -7.48
N LEU A 18 -3.99 17.76 -6.89
CA LEU A 18 -3.45 18.86 -6.11
C LEU A 18 -2.41 19.60 -6.94
N HIS A 19 -2.47 20.92 -6.95
CA HIS A 19 -1.57 21.78 -7.70
C HIS A 19 -0.78 22.70 -6.78
N LEU A 20 0.51 22.86 -7.06
CA LEU A 20 1.40 23.82 -6.42
C LEU A 20 2.07 24.66 -7.51
N THR A 21 1.92 25.99 -7.45
CA THR A 21 2.42 26.90 -8.49
C THR A 21 3.78 27.55 -8.16
N SER A 22 4.40 27.14 -7.05
CA SER A 22 5.70 27.66 -6.60
C SER A 22 6.62 26.54 -6.12
N PRO A 23 7.87 26.46 -6.61
CA PRO A 23 8.86 25.50 -6.14
C PRO A 23 9.52 25.91 -4.81
N THR A 24 9.23 27.11 -4.29
CA THR A 24 9.94 27.71 -3.14
C THR A 24 9.05 28.07 -1.96
N ARG A 25 7.74 28.28 -2.15
CA ARG A 25 6.83 28.58 -1.03
C ARG A 25 6.62 27.40 -0.09
N ILE A 26 6.44 26.21 -0.66
CA ILE A 26 6.23 24.96 0.09
C ILE A 26 7.28 23.95 -0.37
N PRO A 27 8.57 24.16 -0.04
CA PRO A 27 9.65 23.34 -0.58
C PRO A 27 9.60 21.88 -0.09
N GLY A 28 8.81 21.59 0.95
CA GLY A 28 8.54 20.24 1.44
C GLY A 28 7.40 19.51 0.73
N ALA A 29 6.61 20.20 -0.11
CA ALA A 29 5.47 19.61 -0.82
C ALA A 29 5.90 18.38 -1.63
N SER A 30 5.16 17.29 -1.49
CA SER A 30 5.49 16.01 -2.10
C SER A 30 4.25 15.22 -2.53
N GLY A 31 4.47 14.30 -3.48
CA GLY A 31 3.53 13.27 -3.87
C GLY A 31 4.15 11.89 -3.67
N TYR A 32 3.32 10.85 -3.70
CA TYR A 32 3.82 9.48 -3.72
C TYR A 32 3.04 8.60 -4.69
N LEU A 33 3.75 7.63 -5.25
CA LEU A 33 3.25 6.54 -6.06
C LEU A 33 3.68 5.22 -5.41
N TYR A 34 2.91 4.17 -5.63
CA TYR A 34 3.30 2.83 -5.21
C TYR A 34 2.71 1.78 -6.15
N ASN A 35 3.30 0.60 -6.10
CA ASN A 35 2.75 -0.64 -6.64
C ASN A 35 2.98 -1.77 -5.62
N HIS A 36 2.80 -3.03 -6.02
CA HIS A 36 2.95 -4.18 -5.13
C HIS A 36 4.33 -4.37 -4.49
N SER A 37 5.39 -3.78 -5.05
CA SER A 37 6.77 -3.96 -4.58
C SER A 37 7.51 -2.66 -4.29
N THR A 38 7.04 -1.53 -4.81
CA THR A 38 7.79 -0.29 -4.88
C THR A 38 6.98 0.87 -4.33
N PHE A 39 7.63 1.71 -3.53
CA PHE A 39 7.14 3.00 -3.08
C PHE A 39 8.07 4.10 -3.60
N LEU A 40 7.49 5.12 -4.24
CA LEU A 40 8.20 6.26 -4.79
C LEU A 40 7.63 7.54 -4.18
N HIS A 41 8.41 8.22 -3.34
CA HIS A 41 8.06 9.52 -2.77
C HIS A 41 8.86 10.62 -3.48
N ILE A 42 8.17 11.59 -4.08
CA ILE A 42 8.79 12.66 -4.86
C ILE A 42 8.44 14.04 -4.31
N ASN A 43 9.47 14.83 -4.07
CA ASN A 43 9.37 16.24 -3.71
C ASN A 43 9.10 17.12 -4.95
N CYS A 44 8.36 18.20 -4.76
CA CYS A 44 7.99 19.14 -5.83
C CYS A 44 9.19 19.68 -6.64
N ARG A 45 10.40 19.70 -6.08
CA ARG A 45 11.60 20.21 -6.75
C ARG A 45 12.41 19.14 -7.51
N GLY A 46 12.03 17.86 -7.41
CA GLY A 46 12.65 16.74 -8.14
C GLY A 46 13.45 15.74 -7.31
N PHE A 47 13.61 15.97 -6.00
CA PHE A 47 14.18 14.94 -5.12
C PHE A 47 13.23 13.76 -4.97
N ALA A 48 13.76 12.54 -4.97
CA ALA A 48 12.98 11.32 -4.98
C ALA A 48 13.57 10.29 -4.01
N ASN A 49 12.71 9.54 -3.34
CA ASN A 49 13.11 8.39 -2.53
C ASN A 49 12.30 7.18 -2.99
N ALA A 50 13.01 6.16 -3.49
CA ALA A 50 12.43 4.92 -3.98
C ALA A 50 12.83 3.77 -3.06
N VAL A 51 11.83 3.06 -2.54
CA VAL A 51 12.02 1.86 -1.72
C VAL A 51 11.39 0.67 -2.44
N VAL A 52 12.13 -0.43 -2.55
CA VAL A 52 11.68 -1.67 -3.22
C VAL A 52 11.79 -2.86 -2.27
N MET A 53 10.74 -3.68 -2.18
CA MET A 53 10.66 -4.90 -1.38
C MET A 53 11.24 -6.12 -2.14
N GLN A 54 12.28 -6.78 -1.59
CA GLN A 54 12.99 -7.84 -2.33
C GLN A 54 13.85 -8.87 -1.55
N PRO A 55 13.30 -9.69 -0.63
CA PRO A 55 12.05 -9.50 0.10
C PRO A 55 12.20 -8.40 1.16
N GLU A 56 13.42 -8.20 1.66
CA GLU A 56 13.78 -7.07 2.51
C GLU A 56 13.83 -5.77 1.69
N PRO A 57 13.55 -4.63 2.31
CA PRO A 57 13.51 -3.35 1.62
C PRO A 57 14.91 -2.89 1.21
N GLY A 58 15.01 -2.39 -0.02
CA GLY A 58 16.22 -1.80 -0.59
C GLY A 58 15.90 -0.56 -1.43
N SER A 59 16.93 -0.03 -2.09
CA SER A 59 16.79 1.10 -3.00
C SER A 59 17.80 1.00 -4.14
N TYR A 60 17.37 1.41 -5.33
CA TYR A 60 18.20 1.56 -6.52
C TYR A 60 18.75 2.98 -6.72
N SER A 61 18.34 3.94 -5.88
CA SER A 61 18.76 5.35 -5.97
C SER A 61 19.18 5.86 -4.60
N ARG A 62 20.47 6.20 -4.43
CA ARG A 62 21.06 6.58 -3.13
C ARG A 62 21.82 7.91 -3.24
N SER A 63 22.13 8.51 -2.10
CA SER A 63 23.07 9.64 -2.01
C SER A 63 24.48 9.19 -2.41
N PRO A 64 25.42 10.12 -2.69
CA PRO A 64 26.81 9.77 -3.04
C PRO A 64 27.66 9.34 -1.82
N VAL A 65 27.04 8.90 -0.73
CA VAL A 65 27.69 8.44 0.49
C VAL A 65 27.06 7.14 0.97
N LEU A 66 27.76 6.39 1.83
CA LEU A 66 27.20 5.20 2.45
C LEU A 66 26.12 5.58 3.47
N GLU A 67 24.86 5.52 3.05
CA GLU A 67 23.70 5.75 3.90
C GLU A 67 23.50 4.61 4.91
N ALA A 68 23.02 4.96 6.11
CA ALA A 68 22.47 3.96 7.03
C ALA A 68 21.26 3.26 6.38
N THR A 69 20.94 2.05 6.81
CA THR A 69 19.71 1.37 6.39
C THR A 69 18.50 2.09 6.98
N THR A 70 17.86 2.92 6.16
CA THR A 70 16.68 3.74 6.51
C THR A 70 15.79 3.91 5.28
N PHE A 71 14.49 4.13 5.48
CA PHE A 71 13.56 4.49 4.40
C PHE A 71 13.46 6.00 4.29
N MET A 72 12.79 6.64 5.25
CA MET A 72 12.65 8.09 5.36
C MET A 72 12.70 8.49 6.82
N GLN A 73 13.29 9.65 7.09
CA GLN A 73 13.27 10.25 8.41
C GLN A 73 12.05 11.19 8.51
N PRO A 74 11.44 11.36 9.70
CA PRO A 74 10.41 12.38 9.85
C PRO A 74 11.02 13.76 9.60
N GLU A 75 10.26 14.62 8.91
CA GLU A 75 10.69 15.95 8.46
C GLU A 75 11.96 15.90 7.59
N THR A 76 12.01 14.91 6.68
CA THR A 76 13.14 14.68 5.76
C THR A 76 13.59 16.00 5.14
N GLN A 77 14.86 16.33 5.36
CA GLN A 77 15.53 17.47 4.74
C GLN A 77 16.27 16.98 3.50
N TYR A 78 16.19 17.77 2.43
CA TYR A 78 16.93 17.53 1.20
C TYR A 78 18.19 18.40 1.14
N PHE A 79 19.24 17.87 0.53
CA PHE A 79 20.49 18.57 0.21
C PHE A 79 20.80 18.38 -1.28
N SER A 80 21.78 19.11 -1.82
CA SER A 80 22.02 19.19 -3.28
C SER A 80 22.17 17.83 -3.96
N HIS A 81 22.84 16.87 -3.31
CA HIS A 81 23.05 15.51 -3.81
C HIS A 81 22.10 14.47 -3.19
N SER A 82 21.00 14.90 -2.57
CA SER A 82 19.91 13.98 -2.26
C SER A 82 19.44 13.31 -3.55
N PRO A 83 19.00 12.03 -3.50
CA PRO A 83 18.59 11.34 -4.71
C PRO A 83 17.47 12.09 -5.43
N GLY A 84 17.50 12.11 -6.75
CA GLY A 84 16.61 12.94 -7.56
C GLY A 84 16.51 12.51 -9.01
N ARG A 85 15.58 13.17 -9.71
CA ARG A 85 15.20 12.89 -11.11
C ARG A 85 15.22 14.22 -11.85
N PHE A 86 16.32 14.46 -12.55
CA PHE A 86 16.58 15.77 -13.15
C PHE A 86 16.72 15.64 -14.66
N PHE A 87 16.17 16.62 -15.37
CA PHE A 87 16.35 16.79 -16.81
C PHE A 87 16.93 18.17 -17.05
N TYR A 88 18.18 18.24 -17.51
CA TYR A 88 18.77 19.50 -17.95
C TYR A 88 18.37 19.78 -19.39
N ILE A 89 18.08 21.04 -19.70
CA ILE A 89 17.77 21.50 -21.05
C ILE A 89 18.74 22.65 -21.36
N LYS A 90 19.53 22.46 -22.41
CA LYS A 90 20.50 23.43 -22.91
C LYS A 90 20.08 23.89 -24.30
N ASP A 91 20.02 25.20 -24.51
CA ASP A 91 19.97 25.76 -25.85
C ASP A 91 21.39 25.81 -26.44
N GLU A 92 21.65 25.09 -27.52
CA GLU A 92 23.00 24.99 -28.08
C GLU A 92 23.45 26.29 -28.78
N ALA A 93 22.52 27.17 -29.15
CA ALA A 93 22.87 28.43 -29.79
C ALA A 93 23.26 29.51 -28.77
N SER A 94 22.56 29.60 -27.63
CA SER A 94 22.87 30.59 -26.58
C SER A 94 23.79 30.05 -25.48
N GLY A 95 23.82 28.74 -25.27
CA GLY A 95 24.46 28.10 -24.13
C GLY A 95 23.62 28.19 -22.84
N ASP A 96 22.41 28.76 -22.89
CA ASP A 96 21.55 28.88 -21.71
C ASP A 96 21.10 27.50 -21.22
N LEU A 97 21.09 27.33 -19.89
CA LEU A 97 20.82 26.08 -19.21
C LEU A 97 19.75 26.26 -18.12
N PHE A 98 18.82 25.32 -18.05
CA PHE A 98 17.92 25.16 -16.90
C PHE A 98 17.60 23.68 -16.65
N SER A 99 16.96 23.38 -15.51
CA SER A 99 16.60 22.01 -15.14
C SER A 99 15.12 21.84 -14.82
N LEU A 100 14.60 20.66 -15.11
CA LEU A 100 13.31 20.18 -14.63
C LEU A 100 13.55 19.16 -13.50
N PRO A 101 12.72 19.17 -12.44
CA PRO A 101 11.60 20.09 -12.23
C PRO A 101 11.99 21.52 -11.82
N TYR A 102 13.07 21.68 -11.05
CA TYR A 102 13.57 22.98 -10.58
C TYR A 102 15.00 22.84 -10.11
N GLU A 103 15.24 21.89 -9.20
CA GLU A 103 16.61 21.47 -8.88
C GLU A 103 17.22 20.76 -10.09
N PRO A 104 18.55 20.77 -10.23
CA PRO A 104 19.53 21.43 -9.35
C PRO A 104 19.94 22.85 -9.80
N VAL A 105 19.52 23.31 -10.98
CA VAL A 105 19.92 24.63 -11.53
C VAL A 105 19.23 25.78 -10.79
N ARG A 106 17.98 25.59 -10.34
CA ARG A 106 17.18 26.59 -9.61
C ARG A 106 16.95 27.87 -10.42
N GLN A 107 16.65 27.71 -11.70
CA GLN A 107 16.40 28.81 -12.62
C GLN A 107 15.38 29.82 -12.04
N LYS A 108 15.67 31.11 -12.22
CA LYS A 108 14.78 32.20 -11.78
C LYS A 108 13.74 32.50 -12.85
N GLN A 109 12.60 33.04 -12.45
CA GLN A 109 11.54 33.53 -13.35
C GLN A 109 10.86 32.47 -14.25
N ALA A 110 11.06 31.17 -13.97
CA ALA A 110 10.28 30.12 -14.63
C ALA A 110 8.82 30.14 -14.12
N LYS A 111 7.85 29.89 -15.02
CA LYS A 111 6.52 29.48 -14.56
C LYS A 111 6.60 28.03 -14.17
N PHE A 112 6.00 27.68 -13.04
CA PHE A 112 6.10 26.36 -12.45
C PHE A 112 4.72 25.91 -11.98
N LYS A 113 4.39 24.64 -12.25
CA LYS A 113 3.23 23.96 -11.69
C LYS A 113 3.61 22.51 -11.39
N PHE A 114 3.58 22.11 -10.13
CA PHE A 114 3.66 20.73 -9.68
C PHE A 114 2.25 20.21 -9.45
N THR A 115 1.94 19.02 -9.98
CA THR A 115 0.64 18.38 -9.86
C THR A 115 0.81 16.99 -9.25
N VAL A 116 0.06 16.70 -8.21
CA VAL A 116 -0.04 15.36 -7.62
C VAL A 116 -1.42 14.81 -7.93
N GLY A 117 -1.47 13.70 -8.66
CA GLY A 117 -2.67 12.90 -8.89
C GLY A 117 -2.64 11.60 -8.09
N VAL A 118 -3.73 10.83 -8.18
CA VAL A 118 -3.79 9.48 -7.61
C VAL A 118 -2.87 8.50 -8.34
N ASP A 119 -2.70 8.69 -9.64
CA ASP A 119 -2.10 7.72 -10.56
C ASP A 119 -0.82 8.20 -11.24
N CYS A 120 -0.50 9.49 -11.13
CA CYS A 120 0.69 10.10 -11.69
C CYS A 120 1.10 11.36 -10.93
N ILE A 121 2.34 11.80 -11.17
CA ILE A 121 2.87 13.06 -10.67
C ILE A 121 3.45 13.83 -11.86
N GLU A 122 3.15 15.12 -11.94
CA GLU A 122 3.45 15.93 -13.14
C GLU A 122 4.03 17.30 -12.79
N TRP A 123 4.80 17.85 -13.72
CA TRP A 123 5.30 19.21 -13.71
C TRP A 123 5.03 19.90 -15.04
N HIS A 124 4.59 21.15 -14.98
CA HIS A 124 4.63 22.06 -16.11
C HIS A 124 5.58 23.20 -15.79
N VAL A 125 6.58 23.39 -16.64
CA VAL A 125 7.57 24.46 -16.49
C VAL A 125 7.65 25.24 -17.79
N GLU A 126 7.54 26.57 -17.72
CA GLU A 126 7.81 27.45 -18.87
C GLU A 126 9.03 28.32 -18.56
N HIS A 127 10.07 28.21 -19.40
CA HIS A 127 11.30 28.98 -19.28
C HIS A 127 12.01 29.09 -20.65
N LEU A 128 12.69 30.21 -20.94
CA LEU A 128 13.40 30.45 -22.22
C LEU A 128 12.56 30.18 -23.48
N ASP A 129 11.28 30.59 -23.44
CA ASP A 129 10.29 30.33 -24.48
C ASP A 129 10.10 28.84 -24.82
N LEU A 130 10.40 27.95 -23.87
CA LEU A 130 10.10 26.53 -23.93
C LEU A 130 9.02 26.20 -22.92
N LYS A 131 8.05 25.41 -23.34
CA LYS A 131 7.06 24.79 -22.46
C LYS A 131 7.39 23.33 -22.29
N CYS A 132 7.64 22.92 -21.05
CA CYS A 132 7.97 21.56 -20.68
C CYS A 132 6.85 20.94 -19.86
N HIS A 133 6.46 19.71 -20.21
CA HIS A 133 5.61 18.85 -19.38
C HIS A 133 6.41 17.59 -19.03
N LEU A 134 6.60 17.36 -17.74
CA LEU A 134 7.27 16.19 -17.21
C LEU A 134 6.26 15.37 -16.41
N GLU A 135 6.21 14.07 -16.63
CA GLU A 135 5.28 13.16 -15.96
C GLU A 135 6.03 11.90 -15.50
N VAL A 136 5.63 11.38 -14.34
CA VAL A 136 6.05 10.05 -13.88
C VAL A 136 4.85 9.19 -13.49
N THR A 137 4.90 7.93 -13.92
CA THR A 137 4.09 6.83 -13.41
C THR A 137 5.00 5.71 -12.90
N LEU A 138 4.45 4.78 -12.12
CA LEU A 138 5.13 3.52 -11.80
C LEU A 138 4.55 2.40 -12.65
N ASP A 139 5.39 1.48 -13.09
CA ASP A 139 4.91 0.20 -13.62
C ASP A 139 3.95 -0.46 -12.62
N GLY A 140 2.91 -1.14 -13.09
CA GLY A 140 1.91 -1.74 -12.21
C GLY A 140 2.46 -2.81 -11.25
N GLU A 141 3.64 -3.36 -11.52
CA GLU A 141 4.19 -4.50 -10.76
C GLU A 141 5.71 -4.43 -10.56
N LEU A 142 6.44 -4.01 -11.59
CA LEU A 142 7.90 -3.95 -11.60
C LEU A 142 8.41 -2.75 -10.81
N ALA A 143 9.65 -2.85 -10.33
CA ALA A 143 10.36 -1.72 -9.72
C ALA A 143 10.92 -0.77 -10.80
N VAL A 144 10.03 -0.20 -11.60
CA VAL A 144 10.34 0.66 -12.74
C VAL A 144 9.49 1.93 -12.71
N GLU A 145 10.17 3.06 -12.72
CA GLU A 145 9.62 4.38 -12.96
C GLU A 145 9.55 4.64 -14.46
N VAL A 146 8.44 5.22 -14.91
CA VAL A 146 8.17 5.54 -16.32
C VAL A 146 8.02 7.04 -16.44
N TRP A 147 9.06 7.69 -16.97
CA TRP A 147 9.15 9.14 -17.13
C TRP A 147 8.87 9.56 -18.56
N GLN A 148 8.03 10.57 -18.72
CA GLN A 148 7.71 11.17 -20.02
C GLN A 148 7.96 12.68 -19.98
N LEU A 149 8.77 13.17 -20.91
CA LEU A 149 9.07 14.58 -21.10
C LEU A 149 8.57 15.04 -22.46
N SER A 150 7.74 16.08 -22.48
CA SER A 150 7.37 16.82 -23.68
C SER A 150 7.94 18.24 -23.64
N ILE A 151 8.54 18.70 -24.74
CA ILE A 151 9.07 20.05 -24.91
C ILE A 151 8.41 20.68 -26.13
N GLU A 152 7.92 21.91 -26.00
CA GLU A 152 7.28 22.71 -27.05
C GLU A 152 7.96 24.08 -27.15
N ASP A 153 8.35 24.50 -28.37
CA ASP A 153 8.82 25.87 -28.63
C ASP A 153 7.66 26.86 -28.64
N LEU A 154 7.79 27.95 -27.88
CA LEU A 154 6.83 29.06 -27.84
C LEU A 154 7.30 30.27 -28.65
N SER A 155 8.58 30.34 -29.00
CA SER A 155 9.18 31.51 -29.65
C SER A 155 8.80 31.65 -31.13
N GLY A 156 8.44 30.53 -31.78
CA GLY A 156 8.18 30.47 -33.21
C GLY A 156 9.46 30.45 -34.06
N LYS A 157 10.59 30.04 -33.48
CA LYS A 157 11.87 29.89 -34.17
C LYS A 157 12.34 28.44 -34.08
N ALA A 158 13.09 28.00 -35.08
CA ALA A 158 13.76 26.71 -34.98
C ALA A 158 14.82 26.76 -33.86
N ARG A 159 14.94 25.67 -33.09
CA ARG A 159 15.84 25.56 -31.92
C ARG A 159 16.67 24.30 -32.03
N LYS A 160 17.95 24.38 -31.63
CA LYS A 160 18.78 23.21 -31.36
C LYS A 160 18.96 23.09 -29.86
N LEU A 161 18.45 22.02 -29.29
CA LEU A 161 18.51 21.79 -27.85
C LEU A 161 19.27 20.50 -27.56
N SER A 162 19.95 20.45 -26.42
CA SER A 162 20.33 19.19 -25.79
C SER A 162 19.50 18.96 -24.54
N VAL A 163 18.97 17.75 -24.41
CA VAL A 163 18.23 17.29 -23.23
C VAL A 163 19.05 16.23 -22.52
N TYR A 164 19.25 16.40 -21.20
CA TYR A 164 20.05 15.49 -20.39
C TYR A 164 19.25 14.95 -19.19
N PRO A 165 18.57 13.80 -19.31
CA PRO A 165 18.12 13.04 -18.16
C PRO A 165 19.35 12.60 -17.36
N ALA A 166 19.42 13.00 -16.09
CA ALA A 166 20.54 12.76 -15.19
C ALA A 166 20.01 12.31 -13.82
N PHE A 167 19.91 10.99 -13.65
CA PHE A 167 19.28 10.37 -12.48
C PHE A 167 20.33 9.84 -11.51
N SER A 168 20.12 10.06 -10.21
CA SER A 168 21.02 9.57 -9.17
C SER A 168 20.93 8.04 -9.05
N VAL A 169 22.06 7.35 -9.20
CA VAL A 169 22.23 5.96 -8.76
C VAL A 169 22.92 5.94 -7.40
N GLY A 170 23.92 6.81 -7.22
CA GLY A 170 24.57 7.09 -5.95
C GLY A 170 25.70 6.13 -5.62
N TYR A 171 26.07 6.14 -4.34
CA TYR A 171 27.09 5.25 -3.78
C TYR A 171 26.43 3.96 -3.30
N ARG A 172 26.58 2.88 -4.07
CA ARG A 172 25.85 1.61 -3.83
C ARG A 172 26.61 0.63 -2.95
N SER A 173 27.94 0.61 -3.04
CA SER A 173 28.76 -0.35 -2.30
C SER A 173 30.21 0.08 -2.22
N TRP A 174 30.80 -0.07 -1.04
CA TRP A 174 32.24 0.08 -0.82
C TRP A 174 33.05 -1.13 -1.30
N MET A 175 32.42 -2.30 -1.48
CA MET A 175 33.11 -3.49 -1.97
C MET A 175 33.32 -3.44 -3.49
N ASN A 176 32.24 -3.17 -4.23
CA ASN A 176 32.28 -3.10 -5.69
C ASN A 176 31.03 -2.37 -6.20
N GLN A 177 31.25 -1.34 -7.01
CA GLN A 177 30.22 -0.67 -7.79
C GLN A 177 30.79 -0.27 -9.15
N SER A 178 29.97 -0.39 -10.19
CA SER A 178 30.31 0.10 -11.52
C SER A 178 29.06 0.39 -12.33
N ALA A 179 29.19 1.17 -13.39
CA ALA A 179 28.15 1.40 -14.36
C ALA A 179 28.73 1.68 -15.74
N ASP A 180 28.07 1.14 -16.76
CA ASP A 180 28.48 1.31 -18.15
C ASP A 180 27.25 1.35 -19.06
N PHE A 181 27.42 1.81 -20.30
CA PHE A 181 26.35 1.79 -21.30
C PHE A 181 26.40 0.52 -22.14
N ASP A 182 25.32 -0.24 -22.10
CA ASP A 182 25.10 -1.40 -22.95
C ASP A 182 24.33 -0.96 -24.20
N SER A 183 25.01 -0.98 -25.35
CA SER A 183 24.44 -0.58 -26.63
C SER A 183 23.38 -1.54 -27.16
N ASN A 184 23.42 -2.82 -26.81
CA ASN A 184 22.39 -3.79 -27.21
C ASN A 184 21.08 -3.52 -26.45
N LEU A 185 21.21 -3.11 -25.20
CA LEU A 185 20.08 -2.76 -24.34
C LEU A 185 19.69 -1.28 -24.45
N ASN A 186 20.47 -0.45 -25.16
CA ASN A 186 20.32 1.02 -25.14
C ASN A 186 20.13 1.55 -23.71
N ALA A 187 20.98 1.11 -22.78
CA ALA A 187 20.77 1.33 -21.36
C ALA A 187 22.08 1.59 -20.62
N ILE A 188 22.07 2.53 -19.67
CA ILE A 188 23.11 2.58 -18.63
C ILE A 188 22.73 1.52 -17.60
N VAL A 189 23.66 0.60 -17.31
CA VAL A 189 23.45 -0.50 -16.37
C VAL A 189 24.47 -0.38 -15.24
N ALA A 190 23.98 -0.17 -14.03
CA ALA A 190 24.77 -0.05 -12.81
C ALA A 190 24.71 -1.34 -11.99
N LYS A 191 25.88 -1.90 -11.69
CA LYS A 191 26.07 -3.08 -10.85
C LYS A 191 26.69 -2.69 -9.52
N ALA A 192 26.28 -3.38 -8.45
CA ALA A 192 26.98 -3.32 -7.18
C ALA A 192 26.87 -4.67 -6.45
N ILE A 193 27.88 -5.00 -5.65
CA ILE A 193 27.84 -6.16 -4.75
C ILE A 193 27.45 -5.67 -3.37
N ALA A 194 26.37 -6.21 -2.81
CA ALA A 194 25.93 -5.82 -1.47
C ALA A 194 27.04 -6.12 -0.42
N PRO A 195 27.47 -5.15 0.40
CA PRO A 195 28.57 -5.37 1.32
C PRO A 195 28.30 -6.45 2.36
N TYR A 196 29.29 -7.32 2.63
CA TYR A 196 29.26 -8.31 3.70
C TYR A 196 30.69 -8.68 4.14
N GLN A 197 30.82 -9.30 5.31
CA GLN A 197 32.11 -9.78 5.83
C GLN A 197 32.06 -11.24 6.27
N GLN A 198 30.95 -11.68 6.87
CA GLN A 198 30.82 -13.06 7.34
C GLN A 198 30.41 -13.97 6.19
N LEU A 199 31.09 -15.11 6.01
CA LEU A 199 30.81 -16.05 4.91
C LEU A 199 29.34 -16.50 4.88
N LYS A 200 28.70 -16.65 6.05
CA LYS A 200 27.28 -17.01 6.16
C LYS A 200 26.33 -16.00 5.49
N ASP A 201 26.76 -14.75 5.33
CA ASP A 201 25.95 -13.69 4.72
C ASP A 201 26.10 -13.65 3.19
N TYR A 202 26.97 -14.45 2.59
CA TYR A 202 27.24 -14.43 1.15
C TYR A 202 25.98 -14.69 0.32
N GLU A 203 25.23 -15.75 0.61
CA GLU A 203 24.02 -16.08 -0.17
C GLU A 203 22.95 -15.00 -0.02
N LYS A 204 22.80 -14.43 1.18
CA LYS A 204 21.89 -13.30 1.45
C LYS A 204 22.33 -12.04 0.67
N SER A 205 23.62 -11.72 0.68
CA SER A 205 24.20 -10.60 -0.07
C SER A 205 24.05 -10.78 -1.58
N LYS A 206 24.28 -12.00 -2.09
CA LYS A 206 24.09 -12.35 -3.50
C LYS A 206 22.63 -12.18 -3.92
N ALA A 207 21.69 -12.70 -3.13
CA ALA A 207 20.25 -12.55 -3.40
C ALA A 207 19.79 -11.08 -3.35
N ALA A 208 20.40 -10.27 -2.48
CA ALA A 208 20.13 -8.83 -2.37
C ALA A 208 20.80 -7.97 -3.46
N SER A 209 21.76 -8.53 -4.21
CA SER A 209 22.46 -7.81 -5.27
C SER A 209 21.55 -7.68 -6.49
N LYS A 210 21.30 -6.43 -6.89
CA LYS A 210 20.43 -6.05 -8.02
C LYS A 210 21.14 -5.07 -8.92
N ARG A 211 20.73 -5.02 -10.19
CA ARG A 211 21.18 -3.97 -11.11
C ARG A 211 20.18 -2.84 -11.18
N CYS A 212 20.70 -1.61 -11.14
CA CYS A 212 19.94 -0.43 -11.49
C CYS A 212 20.14 -0.16 -12.98
N PHE A 213 19.11 0.28 -13.69
CA PHE A 213 19.24 0.62 -15.11
C PHE A 213 18.50 1.91 -15.44
N MET A 214 18.96 2.59 -16.48
CA MET A 214 18.26 3.69 -17.15
C MET A 214 18.26 3.43 -18.65
N THR A 215 17.08 3.44 -19.27
CA THR A 215 16.93 3.23 -20.71
C THR A 215 15.87 4.14 -21.29
N SER A 216 15.88 4.31 -22.62
CA SER A 216 15.09 5.33 -23.31
C SER A 216 14.49 4.80 -24.61
N ASN A 217 13.43 5.47 -25.09
CA ASN A 217 12.77 5.14 -26.36
C ASN A 217 13.64 5.50 -27.58
N GLN A 218 14.62 6.37 -27.41
CA GLN A 218 15.55 6.83 -28.45
C GLN A 218 16.98 6.41 -28.07
N THR A 219 17.85 6.23 -29.06
CA THR A 219 19.28 6.05 -28.78
C THR A 219 19.89 7.40 -28.38
N PRO A 220 20.56 7.52 -27.22
CA PRO A 220 21.18 8.76 -26.81
C PRO A 220 22.37 9.10 -27.71
N THR A 221 22.61 10.39 -27.94
CA THR A 221 23.78 10.92 -28.66
C THR A 221 25.07 10.57 -27.93
N SER A 222 25.06 10.68 -26.61
CA SER A 222 26.16 10.34 -25.72
C SER A 222 25.65 10.07 -24.29
N TRP A 223 26.51 9.58 -23.40
CA TRP A 223 26.13 9.23 -22.03
C TRP A 223 27.26 9.48 -21.03
N CYS A 224 26.95 9.45 -19.73
CA CYS A 224 27.92 9.48 -18.65
C CYS A 224 27.40 8.67 -17.46
N ALA A 225 28.25 7.81 -16.90
CA ALA A 225 27.97 6.96 -15.77
C ALA A 225 28.84 7.26 -14.53
N SER A 226 29.76 8.23 -14.63
CA SER A 226 30.60 8.72 -13.53
C SER A 226 30.06 10.05 -12.99
N LEU A 227 29.74 10.12 -11.70
CA LEU A 227 29.21 11.35 -11.08
C LEU A 227 30.22 12.50 -11.15
N SER A 228 31.50 12.23 -10.84
CA SER A 228 32.57 13.23 -10.93
C SER A 228 32.80 13.67 -12.37
N GLY A 229 32.78 12.73 -13.33
CA GLY A 229 32.89 13.03 -14.75
C GLY A 229 31.71 13.84 -15.30
N PHE A 230 30.53 13.75 -14.68
CA PHE A 230 29.37 14.57 -15.02
C PHE A 230 29.46 15.98 -14.43
N GLU A 231 29.75 16.09 -13.13
CA GLU A 231 29.77 17.36 -12.40
C GLU A 231 30.93 18.26 -12.81
N GLY A 232 32.15 17.73 -12.81
CA GLY A 232 33.37 18.54 -12.90
C GLY A 232 33.41 19.64 -11.83
N GLU A 233 33.99 20.80 -12.16
CA GLU A 233 34.09 21.93 -11.23
C GLU A 233 32.77 22.73 -11.13
N GLY A 234 31.92 22.66 -12.16
CA GLY A 234 30.61 23.33 -12.17
C GLY A 234 29.55 22.70 -11.25
N GLY A 235 29.79 21.47 -10.77
CA GLY A 235 28.89 20.74 -9.88
C GLY A 235 27.52 20.46 -10.53
N LEU A 236 26.52 20.08 -9.73
CA LEU A 236 25.15 19.89 -10.24
C LEU A 236 24.48 21.21 -10.71
N HIS A 237 24.99 22.37 -10.32
CA HIS A 237 24.38 23.65 -10.72
C HIS A 237 24.65 23.98 -12.19
N ASN A 238 25.86 23.68 -12.68
CA ASN A 238 26.27 23.90 -14.06
C ASN A 238 27.29 22.82 -14.48
N PRO A 239 26.87 21.56 -14.66
CA PRO A 239 27.81 20.44 -14.83
C PRO A 239 28.74 20.64 -16.04
N ASP A 240 30.04 20.40 -15.86
CA ASP A 240 31.03 20.57 -16.93
C ASP A 240 30.69 19.69 -18.15
N ALA A 241 30.14 18.49 -17.92
CA ALA A 241 29.70 17.59 -18.98
C ALA A 241 28.50 18.13 -19.79
N VAL A 242 27.64 18.94 -19.17
CA VAL A 242 26.50 19.61 -19.84
C VAL A 242 26.96 20.87 -20.57
N ALA A 243 27.95 21.59 -20.02
CA ALA A 243 28.56 22.75 -20.69
C ALA A 243 29.26 22.36 -22.00
N ALA A 244 29.83 21.14 -22.06
CA ALA A 244 30.41 20.57 -23.27
C ALA A 244 29.39 20.33 -24.41
N GLU A 245 29.89 20.08 -25.62
CA GLU A 245 29.04 19.76 -26.79
C GLU A 245 28.41 18.36 -26.66
N THR A 246 29.17 17.39 -26.17
CA THR A 246 28.68 16.04 -25.87
C THR A 246 29.15 15.55 -24.50
N LEU A 247 28.38 14.64 -23.89
CA LEU A 247 28.87 13.88 -22.74
C LEU A 247 30.05 13.00 -23.15
N GLY A 248 30.94 12.72 -22.20
CA GLY A 248 32.21 12.05 -22.47
C GLY A 248 32.16 10.55 -22.73
N ASN A 249 30.98 9.90 -22.70
CA ASN A 249 30.84 8.42 -22.75
C ASN A 249 31.68 7.71 -21.68
N ILE A 250 31.57 8.20 -20.45
CA ILE A 250 32.44 7.82 -19.32
C ILE A 250 31.74 6.76 -18.48
N SER A 251 32.31 5.56 -18.39
CA SER A 251 31.88 4.52 -17.45
C SER A 251 32.23 4.91 -16.00
N GLY A 252 31.38 4.57 -15.04
CA GLY A 252 31.69 4.68 -13.61
C GLY A 252 32.36 3.41 -13.13
N ASN A 253 33.65 3.43 -12.79
CA ASN A 253 34.41 2.24 -12.37
C ASN A 253 34.94 2.41 -10.95
N TYR A 254 34.27 1.80 -9.97
CA TYR A 254 34.56 1.99 -8.53
C TYR A 254 34.48 3.45 -8.06
N GLU A 255 33.52 4.19 -8.63
CA GLU A 255 33.21 5.58 -8.30
C GLU A 255 31.71 5.73 -8.00
N SER A 256 31.28 6.89 -7.50
CA SER A 256 29.86 7.22 -7.36
C SER A 256 29.19 7.32 -8.72
N ILE A 257 28.00 6.72 -8.85
CA ILE A 257 27.35 6.52 -10.15
C ILE A 257 26.24 7.55 -10.35
N ILE A 258 26.20 8.10 -11.56
CA ILE A 258 25.03 8.79 -12.12
C ILE A 258 24.55 8.02 -13.34
N ALA A 259 23.28 8.10 -13.71
CA ALA A 259 22.81 7.67 -15.02
C ALA A 259 22.46 8.92 -15.82
N ALA A 260 23.37 9.38 -16.68
CA ALA A 260 23.17 10.56 -17.52
C ALA A 260 23.21 10.19 -19.01
N GLN A 261 22.18 10.59 -19.76
CA GLN A 261 22.11 10.46 -21.22
C GLN A 261 21.99 11.85 -21.85
N GLN A 262 22.41 12.02 -23.10
CA GLN A 262 22.19 13.24 -23.88
C GLN A 262 21.38 12.93 -25.14
N PHE A 263 20.42 13.79 -25.45
CA PHE A 263 19.67 13.78 -26.70
C PHE A 263 19.78 15.16 -27.35
N GLN A 264 20.48 15.25 -28.47
CA GLN A 264 20.46 16.45 -29.32
C GLN A 264 19.21 16.43 -30.19
N ILE A 265 18.38 17.47 -30.06
CA ILE A 265 17.11 17.59 -30.75
C ILE A 265 17.06 18.89 -31.55
N GLU A 266 16.50 18.81 -32.76
CA GLU A 266 16.14 19.97 -33.55
C GLU A 266 14.62 20.14 -33.50
N LEU A 267 14.18 21.29 -33.00
CA LEU A 267 12.77 21.67 -32.99
C LEU A 267 12.53 22.65 -34.13
N ASP A 268 11.54 22.37 -34.98
CA ASP A 268 10.99 23.37 -35.88
C ASP A 268 10.34 24.52 -35.10
N ALA A 269 10.04 25.62 -35.79
CA ALA A 269 9.26 26.71 -35.19
C ALA A 269 7.90 26.19 -34.66
N LYS A 270 7.66 26.36 -33.35
CA LYS A 270 6.51 25.76 -32.64
C LYS A 270 6.48 24.23 -32.63
N GLY A 271 7.61 23.58 -32.91
CA GLY A 271 7.77 22.14 -32.90
C GLY A 271 7.65 21.55 -31.49
N LYS A 272 7.39 20.25 -31.43
CA LYS A 272 7.30 19.46 -30.19
C LYS A 272 8.24 18.28 -30.25
N HIS A 273 8.83 17.93 -29.12
CA HIS A 273 9.59 16.70 -28.94
C HIS A 273 9.10 15.93 -27.72
N GLN A 274 9.14 14.61 -27.79
CA GLN A 274 8.80 13.70 -26.69
C GLN A 274 9.94 12.73 -26.43
N LEU A 275 10.32 12.59 -25.17
CA LEU A 275 11.35 11.68 -24.69
C LEU A 275 10.79 10.85 -23.53
N ALA A 276 11.01 9.54 -23.57
CA ALA A 276 10.61 8.64 -22.51
C ALA A 276 11.82 7.92 -21.91
N ILE A 277 11.88 7.90 -20.58
CA ILE A 277 12.94 7.26 -19.79
C ILE A 277 12.32 6.24 -18.84
N LEU A 278 12.87 5.03 -18.84
CA LEU A 278 12.58 4.01 -17.82
C LEU A 278 13.75 3.95 -16.86
N PHE A 279 13.48 4.03 -15.56
CA PHE A 279 14.50 3.94 -14.52
C PHE A 279 14.05 3.00 -13.42
N GLY A 280 14.91 2.10 -12.99
CA GLY A 280 14.52 1.11 -12.00
C GLY A 280 15.57 0.06 -11.74
N GLN A 281 15.12 -1.09 -11.27
CA GLN A 281 16.01 -2.21 -10.99
C GLN A 281 15.50 -3.54 -11.53
N VAL A 282 16.45 -4.45 -11.76
CA VAL A 282 16.24 -5.85 -12.14
C VAL A 282 17.15 -6.74 -11.33
N ASP A 283 16.85 -8.04 -11.29
CA ASP A 283 17.75 -9.02 -10.66
C ASP A 283 19.11 -9.05 -11.36
N ASP A 284 20.18 -9.33 -10.61
CA ASP A 284 21.53 -9.43 -11.20
C ASP A 284 21.64 -10.61 -12.18
N ASP A 285 20.92 -11.69 -11.92
CA ASP A 285 20.80 -12.84 -12.82
C ASP A 285 19.86 -12.51 -13.99
N ASN A 286 20.30 -12.78 -15.23
CA ASN A 286 19.55 -12.51 -16.46
C ASN A 286 19.07 -11.06 -16.61
N TYR A 287 19.83 -10.10 -16.05
CA TYR A 287 19.49 -8.66 -16.09
C TYR A 287 19.27 -8.16 -17.52
N ASP A 288 20.06 -8.67 -18.47
CA ASP A 288 20.04 -8.31 -19.89
C ASP A 288 18.71 -8.68 -20.54
N THR A 289 18.25 -9.90 -20.31
CA THR A 289 16.95 -10.39 -20.79
C THR A 289 15.81 -9.62 -20.15
N GLN A 290 15.89 -9.33 -18.85
CA GLN A 290 14.86 -8.56 -18.16
C GLN A 290 14.75 -7.12 -18.69
N ILE A 291 15.88 -6.44 -18.89
CA ILE A 291 15.90 -5.08 -19.46
C ILE A 291 15.39 -5.10 -20.91
N ALA A 292 15.80 -6.08 -21.73
CA ALA A 292 15.31 -6.24 -23.09
C ALA A 292 13.78 -6.48 -23.13
N ASP A 293 13.25 -7.33 -22.26
CA ASP A 293 11.80 -7.58 -22.14
C ASP A 293 11.05 -6.31 -21.71
N ILE A 294 11.57 -5.56 -20.73
CA ILE A 294 10.99 -4.27 -20.31
C ILE A 294 10.95 -3.29 -21.48
N ARG A 295 12.06 -3.16 -22.22
CA ARG A 295 12.11 -2.30 -23.41
C ARG A 295 11.12 -2.75 -24.48
N GLN A 296 11.00 -4.05 -24.72
CA GLN A 296 10.02 -4.57 -25.68
C GLN A 296 8.57 -4.26 -25.25
N ILE A 297 8.26 -4.23 -23.95
CA ILE A 297 6.92 -3.89 -23.45
C ILE A 297 6.60 -2.42 -23.68
N TYR A 298 7.54 -1.53 -23.36
CA TYR A 298 7.30 -0.09 -23.40
C TYR A 298 7.60 0.56 -24.75
N PHE A 299 8.52 -0.01 -25.53
CA PHE A 299 9.09 0.59 -26.75
C PHE A 299 9.06 -0.33 -27.97
N ALA A 300 8.14 -1.31 -28.03
CA ALA A 300 7.94 -2.13 -29.24
C ALA A 300 7.55 -1.26 -30.45
N ASP A 301 6.69 -0.27 -30.23
CA ASP A 301 6.20 0.69 -31.21
C ASP A 301 5.84 2.02 -30.54
N GLU A 302 5.45 3.01 -31.34
CA GLU A 302 5.12 4.36 -30.87
C GLU A 302 3.94 4.42 -29.89
N LEU A 303 3.01 3.45 -29.94
CA LEU A 303 1.80 3.41 -29.10
C LEU A 303 1.99 2.62 -27.81
N SER A 304 3.04 1.79 -27.74
CA SER A 304 3.29 0.86 -26.63
C SER A 304 3.43 1.57 -25.30
N ILE A 305 4.16 2.69 -25.27
CA ILE A 305 4.33 3.47 -24.05
C ILE A 305 3.02 4.11 -23.59
N GLU A 306 2.25 4.71 -24.49
CA GLU A 306 0.98 5.35 -24.13
C GLU A 306 0.00 4.32 -23.55
N LYS A 307 -0.05 3.13 -24.16
CA LYS A 307 -0.84 2.00 -23.66
C LYS A 307 -0.38 1.59 -22.27
N GLN A 308 0.93 1.39 -22.07
CA GLN A 308 1.45 0.92 -20.80
C GLN A 308 1.31 1.98 -19.69
N VAL A 309 1.49 3.27 -19.99
CA VAL A 309 1.22 4.37 -19.06
C VAL A 309 -0.26 4.41 -18.66
N LYS A 310 -1.17 4.18 -19.61
CA LYS A 310 -2.61 4.07 -19.31
C LYS A 310 -2.90 2.87 -18.39
N ASP A 311 -2.27 1.73 -18.63
CA ASP A 311 -2.39 0.55 -17.78
C ASP A 311 -1.80 0.80 -16.38
N ASN A 312 -0.63 1.42 -16.28
CA ASN A 312 0.02 1.85 -15.04
C ASN A 312 -0.90 2.76 -14.23
N ARG A 313 -1.49 3.78 -14.87
CA ARG A 313 -2.44 4.69 -14.23
C ARG A 313 -3.67 3.96 -13.71
N ARG A 314 -4.19 2.98 -14.45
CA ARG A 314 -5.30 2.14 -13.99
C ARG A 314 -4.90 1.32 -12.75
N CYS A 315 -3.72 0.71 -12.75
CA CYS A 315 -3.22 -0.08 -11.62
C CYS A 315 -2.97 0.76 -10.36
N ALA A 316 -2.55 2.02 -10.51
CA ALA A 316 -2.32 2.94 -9.39
C ALA A 316 -3.61 3.45 -8.73
N ARG A 317 -4.78 3.26 -9.34
CA ARG A 317 -6.07 3.67 -8.79
C ARG A 317 -6.65 2.55 -7.92
N VAL A 318 -7.23 2.94 -6.79
CA VAL A 318 -8.01 2.02 -5.96
C VAL A 318 -9.24 1.58 -6.75
N ALA A 319 -9.30 0.30 -7.13
CA ALA A 319 -10.33 -0.22 -8.02
C ALA A 319 -11.75 -0.13 -7.43
N ASN A 320 -11.87 -0.36 -6.12
CA ASN A 320 -13.13 -0.34 -5.39
C ASN A 320 -13.04 0.69 -4.27
N ASN A 321 -13.54 1.91 -4.51
CA ASN A 321 -13.68 2.90 -3.45
C ASN A 321 -14.99 2.63 -2.68
N PRO A 322 -14.95 2.26 -1.39
CA PRO A 322 -16.15 1.91 -0.65
C PRO A 322 -16.94 3.13 -0.15
N LEU A 323 -16.39 4.35 -0.27
CA LEU A 323 -17.01 5.57 0.23
C LEU A 323 -16.77 6.79 -0.67
N ILE A 324 -17.85 7.44 -1.11
CA ILE A 324 -17.79 8.74 -1.81
C ILE A 324 -18.67 9.72 -1.04
N THR A 325 -18.13 10.87 -0.64
CA THR A 325 -18.84 11.87 0.18
C THR A 325 -19.10 13.15 -0.60
N ALA A 326 -20.22 13.80 -0.27
CA ALA A 326 -20.53 15.16 -0.67
C ALA A 326 -21.17 15.89 0.53
N THR A 327 -20.34 16.60 1.28
CA THR A 327 -20.68 17.31 2.53
C THR A 327 -20.73 18.82 2.34
N GLY A 328 -20.25 19.32 1.19
CA GLY A 328 -20.09 20.74 0.93
C GLY A 328 -18.73 21.29 1.38
N ASN A 329 -17.91 20.47 2.04
CA ASN A 329 -16.51 20.79 2.34
C ASN A 329 -15.59 20.05 1.35
N GLN A 330 -15.09 20.76 0.34
CA GLN A 330 -14.31 20.17 -0.73
C GLN A 330 -12.99 19.52 -0.26
N ASP A 331 -12.31 20.09 0.73
CA ASP A 331 -11.06 19.52 1.26
C ASP A 331 -11.34 18.18 1.96
N PHE A 332 -12.41 18.10 2.76
CA PHE A 332 -12.86 16.86 3.40
C PHE A 332 -13.32 15.83 2.36
N ASP A 333 -14.20 16.24 1.45
CA ASP A 333 -14.82 15.34 0.46
C ASP A 333 -13.79 14.71 -0.45
N GLN A 334 -12.84 15.51 -0.93
CA GLN A 334 -11.76 15.02 -1.75
C GLN A 334 -10.80 14.11 -0.97
N PHE A 335 -10.44 14.48 0.26
CA PHE A 335 -9.55 13.65 1.06
C PHE A 335 -10.16 12.27 1.32
N VAL A 336 -11.41 12.23 1.79
CA VAL A 336 -12.11 10.99 2.12
C VAL A 336 -12.42 10.14 0.89
N SER A 337 -12.81 10.76 -0.23
CA SER A 337 -13.24 10.04 -1.44
C SER A 337 -12.09 9.67 -2.38
N THR A 338 -10.87 10.12 -2.12
CA THR A 338 -9.75 9.90 -3.06
C THR A 338 -8.45 9.56 -2.35
N TRP A 339 -7.95 10.44 -1.49
CA TRP A 339 -6.60 10.32 -0.94
C TRP A 339 -6.52 9.29 0.19
N LEU A 340 -7.57 9.19 1.01
CA LEU A 340 -7.64 8.27 2.13
C LEU A 340 -7.69 6.79 1.69
N PRO A 341 -8.54 6.36 0.73
CA PRO A 341 -8.49 4.99 0.20
C PRO A 341 -7.13 4.64 -0.40
N LYS A 342 -6.49 5.58 -1.12
CA LYS A 342 -5.14 5.38 -1.67
C LYS A 342 -4.10 5.15 -0.58
N GLN A 343 -4.17 5.87 0.53
CA GLN A 343 -3.24 5.67 1.65
C GLN A 343 -3.47 4.33 2.36
N LEU A 344 -4.73 3.93 2.52
CA LEU A 344 -5.10 2.62 3.09
C LEU A 344 -4.64 1.45 2.22
N ASP A 345 -4.86 1.53 0.92
CA ASP A 345 -4.43 0.52 -0.04
C ASP A 345 -2.89 0.42 -0.06
N PHE A 346 -2.16 1.54 0.05
CA PHE A 346 -0.71 1.52 0.24
C PHE A 346 -0.27 0.70 1.48
N HIS A 347 -0.88 0.92 2.66
CA HIS A 347 -0.56 0.12 3.85
C HIS A 347 -0.94 -1.35 3.63
N GLY A 348 -2.08 -1.60 3.00
CA GLY A 348 -2.55 -2.90 2.58
C GLY A 348 -1.52 -3.63 1.71
N GLN A 349 -1.08 -3.05 0.61
CA GLN A 349 -0.20 -3.74 -0.34
C GLN A 349 1.23 -3.90 0.16
N LEU A 350 1.83 -2.82 0.68
CA LEU A 350 3.27 -2.79 0.99
C LEU A 350 3.60 -3.04 2.46
N GLN A 351 2.60 -3.20 3.33
CA GLN A 351 2.78 -3.57 4.74
C GLN A 351 3.82 -2.70 5.45
N ARG A 352 3.78 -1.39 5.16
CA ARG A 352 4.70 -0.37 5.65
C ARG A 352 6.16 -0.58 5.28
N LEU A 353 6.41 -1.21 4.14
CA LEU A 353 7.75 -1.45 3.58
C LEU A 353 8.62 -2.33 4.49
N THR A 354 8.02 -3.37 5.08
CA THR A 354 8.74 -4.31 5.94
C THR A 354 8.25 -5.75 5.76
N THR A 355 9.11 -6.72 6.07
CA THR A 355 8.82 -8.16 6.10
C THR A 355 8.39 -8.65 7.49
N ASP A 356 8.53 -7.82 8.52
CA ASP A 356 8.14 -8.09 9.90
C ASP A 356 7.36 -6.90 10.48
N PRO A 357 6.20 -6.51 9.91
CA PRO A 357 5.39 -5.43 10.48
C PRO A 357 5.13 -5.71 11.97
N GLN A 358 5.31 -4.68 12.81
CA GLN A 358 4.94 -4.78 14.23
C GLN A 358 3.50 -5.28 14.31
N THR A 359 3.21 -6.23 15.18
CA THR A 359 1.93 -6.93 15.20
C THR A 359 0.75 -5.97 15.41
N ARG A 360 0.91 -4.95 16.27
CA ARG A 360 -0.07 -3.88 16.44
C ARG A 360 -0.36 -3.12 15.14
N ASN A 361 0.67 -2.87 14.33
CA ASN A 361 0.54 -2.16 13.07
C ASN A 361 -0.15 -3.04 12.03
N PHE A 362 0.30 -4.30 11.94
CA PHE A 362 -0.28 -5.29 11.05
C PHE A 362 -1.79 -5.46 11.31
N LEU A 363 -2.20 -5.68 12.56
CA LEU A 363 -3.60 -5.88 12.93
C LEU A 363 -4.46 -4.62 12.72
N GLN A 364 -3.97 -3.44 13.09
CA GLN A 364 -4.74 -2.19 12.89
C GLN A 364 -4.90 -1.83 11.42
N ASP A 365 -3.89 -2.09 10.59
CA ASP A 365 -4.00 -1.91 9.14
C ASP A 365 -5.06 -2.85 8.53
N LEU A 366 -5.41 -3.96 9.20
CA LEU A 366 -6.52 -4.83 8.78
C LEU A 366 -7.90 -4.19 8.97
N ILE A 367 -8.05 -3.18 9.83
CA ILE A 367 -9.29 -2.37 9.86
C ILE A 367 -9.48 -1.72 8.49
N GLY A 368 -8.44 -1.05 7.99
CA GLY A 368 -8.42 -0.43 6.66
C GLY A 368 -8.64 -1.44 5.54
N ALA A 369 -7.89 -2.55 5.58
CA ALA A 369 -8.03 -3.61 4.59
C ALA A 369 -9.43 -4.24 4.59
N SER A 370 -10.13 -4.29 5.74
CA SER A 370 -11.49 -4.84 5.82
C SER A 370 -12.47 -4.05 4.96
N PHE A 371 -12.30 -2.73 4.84
CA PHE A 371 -13.17 -1.89 3.99
C PHE A 371 -12.83 -1.98 2.50
N LEU A 372 -11.60 -2.36 2.14
CA LEU A 372 -11.12 -2.39 0.75
C LEU A 372 -11.13 -3.79 0.13
N ASP A 373 -10.65 -4.80 0.86
CA ASP A 373 -10.48 -6.17 0.39
C ASP A 373 -10.71 -7.19 1.52
N LYS A 374 -11.93 -7.76 1.53
CA LYS A 374 -12.34 -8.81 2.46
C LYS A 374 -11.38 -10.00 2.47
N LYS A 375 -10.94 -10.45 1.28
CA LYS A 375 -10.16 -11.68 1.14
C LYS A 375 -8.77 -11.48 1.73
N LEU A 376 -8.14 -10.34 1.42
CA LEU A 376 -6.84 -9.96 1.97
C LEU A 376 -6.89 -9.86 3.50
N ALA A 377 -7.88 -9.15 4.04
CA ALA A 377 -8.03 -9.00 5.49
C ALA A 377 -8.19 -10.37 6.19
N ARG A 378 -9.06 -11.24 5.66
CA ARG A 378 -9.30 -12.59 6.19
C ARG A 378 -8.03 -13.44 6.23
N GLN A 379 -7.29 -13.49 5.11
CA GLN A 379 -6.04 -14.25 5.00
C GLN A 379 -4.98 -13.75 5.99
N ARG A 380 -4.94 -12.44 6.25
CA ARG A 380 -3.97 -11.84 7.17
C ARG A 380 -4.29 -12.07 8.63
N PHE A 381 -5.56 -12.09 9.03
CA PHE A 381 -5.91 -12.56 10.38
C PHE A 381 -5.44 -13.98 10.62
N ILE A 382 -5.62 -14.87 9.63
CA ILE A 382 -5.12 -16.26 9.72
C ILE A 382 -3.59 -16.29 9.84
N LEU A 383 -2.88 -15.48 9.04
CA LEU A 383 -1.41 -15.38 9.12
C LEU A 383 -0.95 -14.93 10.51
N ALA A 384 -1.53 -13.88 11.07
CA ALA A 384 -1.18 -13.41 12.41
C ALA A 384 -1.42 -14.49 13.47
N LEU A 385 -2.59 -15.15 13.43
CA LEU A 385 -2.96 -16.20 14.37
C LEU A 385 -2.08 -17.45 14.25
N SER A 386 -1.63 -17.80 13.04
CA SER A 386 -0.70 -18.93 12.85
C SER A 386 0.65 -18.74 13.53
N GLN A 387 0.99 -17.50 13.91
CA GLN A 387 2.23 -17.17 14.60
C GLN A 387 2.05 -17.04 16.13
N GLN A 388 0.81 -17.12 16.64
CA GLN A 388 0.53 -17.15 18.07
C GLN A 388 1.14 -18.40 18.71
N LYS A 389 1.62 -18.27 19.95
CA LYS A 389 2.04 -19.41 20.79
C LYS A 389 0.86 -20.03 21.51
N ARG A 390 1.00 -21.27 21.98
CA ARG A 390 -0.04 -21.99 22.76
C ARG A 390 -0.42 -21.32 24.07
N ASP A 391 0.47 -20.50 24.64
CA ASP A 391 0.16 -19.69 25.81
C ASP A 391 -0.65 -18.43 25.48
N GLY A 392 -1.03 -18.23 24.22
CA GLY A 392 -1.82 -17.11 23.75
C GLY A 392 -1.02 -15.86 23.38
N ALA A 393 0.31 -15.84 23.57
CA ALA A 393 1.12 -14.70 23.18
C ALA A 393 1.27 -14.60 21.66
N LEU A 394 0.90 -13.46 21.08
CA LEU A 394 1.33 -13.08 19.74
C LEU A 394 2.76 -12.49 19.80
N PRO A 395 3.57 -12.68 18.75
CA PRO A 395 4.91 -12.08 18.69
C PRO A 395 4.84 -10.56 18.52
N ASP A 396 5.90 -9.83 18.88
CA ASP A 396 5.98 -8.37 18.69
C ASP A 396 5.86 -7.94 17.21
N GLY A 397 6.26 -8.79 16.26
CA GLY A 397 6.07 -8.59 14.82
C GLY A 397 5.59 -9.86 14.10
N ILE A 398 4.83 -9.68 13.02
CA ILE A 398 4.33 -10.77 12.17
C ILE A 398 5.29 -10.99 11.01
N LEU A 399 5.87 -12.18 10.90
CA LEU A 399 6.76 -12.52 9.79
C LEU A 399 5.94 -12.79 8.51
N LEU A 400 6.19 -12.05 7.44
CA LEU A 400 5.43 -12.18 6.19
C LEU A 400 5.96 -13.29 5.27
N ASN A 401 7.14 -13.83 5.57
CA ASN A 401 7.75 -14.94 4.83
C ASN A 401 8.68 -15.74 5.75
N VAL A 402 9.05 -16.94 5.30
CA VAL A 402 9.82 -17.93 6.07
C VAL A 402 11.25 -17.52 6.38
N SER A 403 11.83 -16.59 5.61
CA SER A 403 13.20 -16.10 5.81
C SER A 403 13.28 -14.77 6.55
N ALA A 404 12.14 -14.18 6.92
CA ALA A 404 12.07 -12.94 7.67
C ALA A 404 12.47 -13.18 9.14
N GLU A 405 13.08 -12.16 9.73
CA GLU A 405 13.43 -12.12 11.15
C GLU A 405 12.83 -10.86 11.76
N LEU A 406 12.56 -10.90 13.07
CA LEU A 406 12.19 -9.72 13.84
C LEU A 406 13.38 -8.75 13.90
N LYS A 407 13.13 -7.50 13.52
CA LYS A 407 14.13 -6.43 13.40
C LYS A 407 13.79 -5.26 14.31
N TYR A 408 14.81 -4.50 14.67
CA TYR A 408 14.68 -3.23 15.39
C TYR A 408 13.81 -3.34 16.65
N ILE A 409 12.71 -2.58 16.71
CA ILE A 409 11.84 -2.51 17.88
C ILE A 409 11.08 -3.82 18.16
N ASN A 410 10.89 -4.69 17.16
CA ASN A 410 10.27 -6.01 17.37
C ASN A 410 11.16 -6.98 18.17
N GLN A 411 12.41 -6.62 18.44
CA GLN A 411 13.30 -7.39 19.33
C GLN A 411 13.20 -6.93 20.81
N VAL A 412 12.45 -5.86 21.07
CA VAL A 412 12.24 -5.29 22.40
C VAL A 412 10.85 -5.71 22.89
N PRO A 413 10.70 -6.30 24.09
CA PRO A 413 9.44 -6.90 24.52
C PRO A 413 8.39 -5.85 24.92
N HIS A 414 7.35 -5.72 24.11
CA HIS A 414 6.17 -4.89 24.39
C HIS A 414 5.00 -5.74 24.90
N GLN A 415 4.15 -5.15 25.73
CA GLN A 415 3.09 -5.92 26.44
C GLN A 415 1.68 -5.74 25.88
N ASP A 416 1.51 -4.90 24.86
CA ASP A 416 0.19 -4.55 24.33
C ASP A 416 -0.30 -5.40 23.16
N ILE A 417 0.55 -6.28 22.63
CA ILE A 417 0.32 -6.95 21.34
C ILE A 417 -1.07 -7.58 21.23
N ASN A 418 -1.52 -8.29 22.28
CA ASN A 418 -2.77 -9.03 22.27
C ASN A 418 -4.04 -8.15 22.35
N VAL A 419 -3.96 -6.88 22.79
CA VAL A 419 -5.18 -6.03 22.87
C VAL A 419 -5.79 -5.78 21.50
N TRP A 420 -4.96 -5.77 20.46
CA TRP A 420 -5.36 -5.40 19.10
C TRP A 420 -6.15 -6.49 18.38
N LEU A 421 -5.96 -7.76 18.73
CA LEU A 421 -6.62 -8.89 18.07
C LEU A 421 -8.15 -8.80 18.14
N PRO A 422 -8.81 -8.77 19.33
CA PRO A 422 -10.27 -8.66 19.41
C PRO A 422 -10.80 -7.37 18.78
N ILE A 423 -10.12 -6.24 19.02
CA ILE A 423 -10.56 -4.91 18.57
C ILE A 423 -10.61 -4.85 17.04
N CYS A 424 -9.56 -5.35 16.37
CA CYS A 424 -9.48 -5.30 14.91
C CYS A 424 -10.33 -6.41 14.26
N LEU A 425 -10.41 -7.60 14.87
CA LEU A 425 -11.26 -8.69 14.39
C LEU A 425 -12.75 -8.32 14.46
N LYS A 426 -13.18 -7.58 15.49
CA LYS A 426 -14.55 -7.07 15.59
C LYS A 426 -14.91 -6.17 14.41
N ALA A 427 -14.02 -5.25 14.02
CA ALA A 427 -14.26 -4.38 12.86
C ALA A 427 -14.43 -5.20 11.56
N TYR A 428 -13.61 -6.25 11.37
CA TYR A 428 -13.75 -7.16 10.23
C TYR A 428 -15.09 -7.91 10.24
N LEU A 429 -15.49 -8.45 11.41
CA LEU A 429 -16.73 -9.20 11.55
C LEU A 429 -17.97 -8.31 11.37
N ASP A 430 -17.93 -7.08 11.88
CA ASP A 430 -19.01 -6.10 11.68
C ASP A 430 -19.19 -5.79 10.20
N GLU A 431 -18.11 -5.50 9.48
CA GLU A 431 -18.15 -5.21 8.04
C GLU A 431 -18.71 -6.40 7.23
N HIS A 432 -18.24 -7.62 7.50
CA HIS A 432 -18.44 -8.76 6.59
C HIS A 432 -19.42 -9.83 7.05
N ASN A 433 -19.82 -9.84 8.32
CA ASN A 433 -20.56 -10.92 8.98
C ASN A 433 -19.93 -12.31 8.76
N ASP A 434 -18.61 -12.39 8.57
CA ASP A 434 -17.89 -13.64 8.31
C ASP A 434 -17.54 -14.35 9.63
N TYR A 435 -18.56 -14.73 10.41
CA TYR A 435 -18.39 -15.47 11.66
C TYR A 435 -17.87 -16.89 11.45
N GLN A 436 -17.91 -17.43 10.22
CA GLN A 436 -17.27 -18.70 9.88
C GLN A 436 -15.75 -18.65 10.07
N LEU A 437 -15.15 -17.45 10.01
CA LEU A 437 -13.74 -17.28 10.37
C LEU A 437 -13.45 -17.75 11.81
N LEU A 438 -14.36 -17.54 12.76
CA LEU A 438 -14.17 -17.95 14.15
C LEU A 438 -14.08 -19.47 14.33
N GLU A 439 -14.68 -20.23 13.42
CA GLU A 439 -14.69 -21.70 13.42
C GLU A 439 -13.47 -22.29 12.69
N GLN A 440 -12.77 -21.48 11.88
CA GLN A 440 -11.64 -21.95 11.10
C GLN A 440 -10.49 -22.37 12.02
N LYS A 441 -9.94 -23.57 11.78
CA LYS A 441 -8.78 -24.06 12.52
C LYS A 441 -7.48 -23.43 12.03
N VAL A 442 -6.67 -22.94 12.95
CA VAL A 442 -5.34 -22.35 12.72
C VAL A 442 -4.35 -23.01 13.68
N GLY A 443 -3.10 -23.21 13.24
CA GLY A 443 -2.03 -23.78 14.07
C GLY A 443 -1.35 -22.74 14.96
N PHE A 444 -0.42 -23.17 15.81
CA PHE A 444 0.43 -22.30 16.61
C PHE A 444 1.87 -22.32 16.10
N SER A 445 2.67 -21.30 16.42
CA SER A 445 4.10 -21.27 16.06
C SER A 445 4.95 -22.27 16.85
N ASP A 446 4.46 -22.73 18.00
CA ASP A 446 5.15 -23.66 18.91
C ASP A 446 4.46 -25.04 19.03
N SER A 447 3.50 -25.35 18.13
CA SER A 447 2.79 -26.64 18.15
C SER A 447 2.05 -26.98 16.84
N ASP A 448 2.04 -28.28 16.51
CA ASP A 448 1.26 -28.82 15.38
C ASP A 448 -0.26 -28.92 15.63
N ILE A 449 -0.74 -28.58 16.83
CA ILE A 449 -2.17 -28.60 17.14
C ILE A 449 -2.83 -27.38 16.50
N ALA A 450 -3.91 -27.61 15.75
CA ALA A 450 -4.75 -26.55 15.21
C ALA A 450 -6.08 -26.43 15.97
N VAL A 451 -6.43 -25.22 16.40
CA VAL A 451 -7.69 -24.93 17.11
C VAL A 451 -8.49 -23.84 16.37
N PRO A 452 -9.81 -23.75 16.57
CA PRO A 452 -10.61 -22.68 16.00
C PRO A 452 -10.10 -21.28 16.36
N VAL A 453 -10.25 -20.30 15.48
CA VAL A 453 -9.88 -18.89 15.72
C VAL A 453 -10.51 -18.34 17.02
N ILE A 454 -11.71 -18.78 17.39
CA ILE A 454 -12.33 -18.36 18.66
C ILE A 454 -11.51 -18.80 19.89
N GLU A 455 -10.84 -19.95 19.83
CA GLU A 455 -9.94 -20.41 20.90
C GLU A 455 -8.66 -19.58 20.96
N HIS A 456 -8.10 -19.22 19.79
CA HIS A 456 -6.97 -18.29 19.72
C HIS A 456 -7.30 -16.93 20.37
N LEU A 457 -8.52 -16.44 20.14
CA LEU A 457 -9.04 -15.21 20.73
C LEU A 457 -9.13 -15.30 22.26
N ILE A 458 -9.69 -16.39 22.79
CA ILE A 458 -9.77 -16.65 24.23
C ILE A 458 -8.37 -16.73 24.85
N LEU A 459 -7.43 -17.42 24.20
CA LEU A 459 -6.04 -17.53 24.67
C LEU A 459 -5.32 -16.18 24.71
N ALA A 460 -5.56 -15.31 23.72
CA ALA A 460 -5.01 -13.96 23.71
C ALA A 460 -5.54 -13.12 24.88
N ALA A 461 -6.84 -13.21 25.17
CA ALA A 461 -7.47 -12.55 26.33
C ALA A 461 -6.95 -13.10 27.66
N ASP A 462 -6.77 -14.42 27.79
CA ASP A 462 -6.17 -15.05 28.97
C ASP A 462 -4.71 -14.63 29.18
N ASN A 463 -3.97 -14.43 28.10
CA ASN A 463 -2.61 -13.89 28.16
C ASN A 463 -2.60 -12.45 28.70
N LEU A 464 -3.53 -11.58 28.25
CA LEU A 464 -3.68 -10.23 28.81
C LEU A 464 -4.01 -10.25 30.31
N GLN A 465 -4.92 -11.12 30.74
CA GLN A 465 -5.28 -11.26 32.16
C GLN A 465 -4.08 -11.71 33.02
N ARG A 466 -3.20 -12.58 32.49
CA ARG A 466 -1.98 -13.01 33.20
C ARG A 466 -0.91 -11.91 33.31
N ASN A 467 -1.00 -10.86 32.50
CA ASN A 467 -0.08 -9.71 32.56
C ASN A 467 -0.49 -8.65 33.60
N LEU A 468 -1.53 -8.90 34.40
CA LEU A 468 -1.94 -8.01 35.48
C LEU A 468 -1.10 -8.22 36.74
N ASP A 469 -0.77 -7.12 37.41
CA ASP A 469 -0.11 -7.16 38.72
C ASP A 469 -1.10 -7.41 39.86
N LYS A 470 -0.62 -7.41 41.11
CA LYS A 470 -1.46 -7.65 42.31
C LYS A 470 -2.53 -6.58 42.55
N ARG A 471 -2.48 -5.44 41.85
CA ARG A 471 -3.47 -4.37 41.91
C ARG A 471 -4.49 -4.50 40.78
N ASN A 472 -4.37 -5.50 39.91
CA ASN A 472 -5.12 -5.68 38.66
C ASN A 472 -4.79 -4.60 37.60
N LEU A 473 -3.55 -4.13 37.57
CA LEU A 473 -3.06 -3.19 36.56
C LEU A 473 -2.07 -3.90 35.63
N ALA A 474 -2.13 -3.62 34.34
CA ALA A 474 -1.29 -4.27 33.34
C ALA A 474 0.18 -3.83 33.44
N LEU A 475 1.09 -4.79 33.48
CA LEU A 475 2.53 -4.55 33.44
C LEU A 475 2.94 -3.99 32.07
N ILE A 476 3.82 -2.99 32.07
CA ILE A 476 4.26 -2.31 30.83
C ILE A 476 5.48 -2.98 30.18
N GLY A 477 6.29 -3.74 30.92
CA GLY A 477 7.55 -4.28 30.40
C GLY A 477 8.48 -3.17 29.88
N GLN A 478 9.00 -3.33 28.65
CA GLN A 478 9.83 -2.32 27.98
C GLN A 478 9.05 -1.48 26.96
N GLY A 479 7.73 -1.47 27.03
CA GLY A 479 6.91 -0.62 26.20
C GLY A 479 5.50 -1.16 26.04
N ASP A 480 4.63 -0.25 25.66
CA ASP A 480 3.26 -0.53 25.25
C ASP A 480 3.05 0.09 23.85
N TRP A 481 1.87 0.62 23.52
CA TRP A 481 1.70 1.30 22.22
C TRP A 481 2.68 2.46 21.99
N CYS A 482 3.17 3.10 23.07
CA CYS A 482 4.25 4.07 22.98
C CYS A 482 5.62 3.36 22.98
N ASP A 483 6.06 2.91 21.79
CA ASP A 483 7.32 2.17 21.57
C ASP A 483 8.55 2.66 22.38
N PRO A 484 8.85 3.97 22.50
CA PRO A 484 10.06 4.42 23.21
C PRO A 484 9.87 4.60 24.73
N MET A 485 8.72 4.23 25.33
CA MET A 485 8.48 4.29 26.78
C MET A 485 9.02 3.03 27.48
N ASN A 486 10.35 2.89 27.46
CA ASN A 486 10.99 1.60 27.70
C ASN A 486 11.57 1.38 29.10
N MET A 487 11.58 2.39 29.97
CA MET A 487 12.19 2.27 31.30
C MET A 487 11.18 2.26 32.44
N ALA A 488 9.89 2.52 32.17
CA ALA A 488 8.86 2.54 33.21
C ALA A 488 8.66 1.19 33.91
N GLY A 489 8.86 0.06 33.21
CA GLY A 489 8.63 -1.29 33.76
C GLY A 489 9.70 -2.33 33.40
N HIS A 490 10.90 -1.89 33.01
CA HIS A 490 11.97 -2.79 32.58
C HIS A 490 12.46 -3.74 33.68
N GLN A 491 12.15 -3.46 34.96
CA GLN A 491 12.43 -4.34 36.10
C GLN A 491 11.24 -5.24 36.48
N GLY A 492 10.18 -5.26 35.66
CA GLY A 492 9.04 -6.18 35.77
C GLY A 492 7.99 -5.80 36.81
N LYS A 493 7.96 -4.55 37.28
CA LYS A 493 6.98 -4.05 38.27
C LYS A 493 6.17 -2.86 37.80
N GLY A 494 6.70 -2.09 36.85
CA GLY A 494 6.02 -0.93 36.28
C GLY A 494 4.74 -1.31 35.55
N ILE A 495 3.75 -0.43 35.63
CA ILE A 495 2.42 -0.62 35.03
C ILE A 495 2.15 0.47 34.00
N SER A 496 1.28 0.15 33.06
CA SER A 496 0.72 1.10 32.10
C SER A 496 -0.77 1.30 32.36
N THR A 497 -1.17 2.55 32.64
CA THR A 497 -2.59 2.90 32.76
C THR A 497 -3.30 2.75 31.43
N TRP A 498 -2.65 3.16 30.33
CA TRP A 498 -3.19 2.96 28.98
C TRP A 498 -3.42 1.48 28.68
N LEU A 499 -2.43 0.61 28.94
CA LEU A 499 -2.56 -0.82 28.64
C LEU A 499 -3.63 -1.47 29.51
N SER A 500 -3.75 -1.07 30.79
CA SER A 500 -4.81 -1.55 31.67
C SER A 500 -6.20 -1.26 31.07
N LEU A 501 -6.42 -0.03 30.62
CA LEU A 501 -7.68 0.39 29.98
C LEU A 501 -7.91 -0.31 28.64
N ALA A 502 -6.86 -0.46 27.81
CA ALA A 502 -6.94 -1.19 26.55
C ALA A 502 -7.22 -2.68 26.75
N THR A 503 -6.66 -3.30 27.80
CA THR A 503 -6.97 -4.67 28.21
C THR A 503 -8.42 -4.79 28.65
N SER A 504 -8.94 -3.89 29.48
CA SER A 504 -10.36 -3.87 29.87
C SER A 504 -11.26 -3.82 28.64
N TYR A 505 -10.99 -2.90 27.71
CA TYR A 505 -11.75 -2.79 26.46
C TYR A 505 -11.64 -4.06 25.58
N ALA A 506 -10.44 -4.62 25.42
CA ALA A 506 -10.22 -5.85 24.65
C ALA A 506 -10.95 -7.07 25.25
N LEU A 507 -11.01 -7.18 26.59
CA LEU A 507 -11.75 -8.22 27.29
C LEU A 507 -13.26 -8.09 27.09
N GLN A 508 -13.81 -6.87 27.13
CA GLN A 508 -15.23 -6.61 26.84
C GLN A 508 -15.57 -7.00 25.38
N VAL A 509 -14.74 -6.61 24.42
CA VAL A 509 -14.94 -6.99 23.00
C VAL A 509 -14.84 -8.51 22.82
N THR A 510 -13.90 -9.16 23.52
CA THR A 510 -13.78 -10.63 23.48
C THR A 510 -15.01 -11.30 24.08
N ALA A 511 -15.49 -10.81 25.22
CA ALA A 511 -16.70 -11.31 25.87
C ALA A 511 -17.91 -11.23 24.93
N GLU A 512 -18.11 -10.09 24.26
CA GLU A 512 -19.17 -9.91 23.25
C GLU A 512 -19.08 -10.98 22.14
N LEU A 513 -17.89 -11.21 21.60
CA LEU A 513 -17.67 -12.16 20.50
C LEU A 513 -17.89 -13.62 20.91
N ILE A 514 -17.56 -13.99 22.15
CA ILE A 514 -17.66 -15.37 22.62
C ILE A 514 -18.95 -15.67 23.40
N ALA A 515 -19.74 -14.69 23.81
CA ALA A 515 -20.88 -14.85 24.71
C ALA A 515 -21.86 -15.96 24.31
N LYS A 516 -22.11 -16.14 23.00
CA LYS A 516 -23.01 -17.20 22.50
C LYS A 516 -22.44 -18.61 22.61
N THR A 517 -21.12 -18.75 22.57
CA THR A 517 -20.42 -20.05 22.50
C THR A 517 -19.75 -20.43 23.83
N HIS A 518 -19.29 -19.44 24.58
CA HIS A 518 -18.56 -19.57 25.84
C HIS A 518 -19.09 -18.56 26.89
N PRO A 519 -20.37 -18.66 27.29
CA PRO A 519 -21.02 -17.66 28.16
C PRO A 519 -20.33 -17.47 29.51
N GLU A 520 -19.91 -18.55 30.19
CA GLU A 520 -19.21 -18.47 31.49
C GLU A 520 -17.85 -17.75 31.36
N LYS A 521 -17.15 -17.94 30.24
CA LYS A 521 -15.87 -17.30 29.98
C LYS A 521 -16.06 -15.82 29.62
N ALA A 522 -17.12 -15.49 28.87
CA ALA A 522 -17.50 -14.11 28.58
C ALA A 522 -17.79 -13.33 29.88
N GLU A 523 -18.63 -13.89 30.76
CA GLU A 523 -18.93 -13.28 32.07
C GLU A 523 -17.66 -13.10 32.92
N SER A 524 -16.75 -14.08 32.90
CA SER A 524 -15.47 -13.96 33.60
C SER A 524 -14.62 -12.80 33.06
N PHE A 525 -14.56 -12.61 31.74
CA PHE A 525 -13.82 -11.50 31.13
C PHE A 525 -14.46 -10.15 31.40
N GLU A 526 -15.79 -10.05 31.44
CA GLU A 526 -16.52 -8.84 31.85
C GLU A 526 -16.17 -8.45 33.29
N GLN A 527 -16.22 -9.39 34.23
CA GLN A 527 -15.86 -9.16 35.64
C GLN A 527 -14.41 -8.70 35.82
N VAL A 528 -13.48 -9.27 35.04
CA VAL A 528 -12.07 -8.86 35.05
C VAL A 528 -11.92 -7.45 34.48
N ALA A 529 -12.63 -7.11 33.40
CA ALA A 529 -12.61 -5.77 32.82
C ALA A 529 -13.12 -4.72 33.81
N GLU A 530 -14.21 -5.00 34.53
CA GLU A 530 -14.71 -4.14 35.62
C GLU A 530 -13.68 -3.97 36.74
N THR A 531 -13.05 -5.08 37.16
CA THR A 531 -12.00 -5.06 38.20
C THR A 531 -10.80 -4.20 37.79
N ILE A 532 -10.40 -4.24 36.51
CA ILE A 532 -9.34 -3.38 35.99
C ILE A 532 -9.77 -1.91 36.00
N ASN A 533 -11.01 -1.61 35.58
CA ASN A 533 -11.54 -0.24 35.60
C ASN A 533 -11.55 0.34 37.02
N ASP A 534 -11.98 -0.45 38.01
CA ASP A 534 -11.95 -0.07 39.42
C ASP A 534 -10.52 0.17 39.93
N ALA A 535 -9.58 -0.70 39.55
CA ALA A 535 -8.17 -0.52 39.88
C ALA A 535 -7.59 0.76 39.26
N VAL A 536 -7.90 1.04 38.00
CA VAL A 536 -7.47 2.28 37.32
C VAL A 536 -8.04 3.51 38.04
N ASN A 537 -9.34 3.51 38.38
CA ASN A 537 -9.95 4.60 39.11
C ASN A 537 -9.35 4.81 40.51
N LYS A 538 -8.95 3.72 41.18
CA LYS A 538 -8.35 3.78 42.52
C LYS A 538 -6.89 4.25 42.52
N TYR A 539 -6.07 3.77 41.59
CA TYR A 539 -4.62 3.94 41.64
C TYR A 539 -4.07 4.91 40.61
N CYS A 540 -4.80 5.19 39.53
CA CYS A 540 -4.31 5.96 38.39
C CYS A 540 -5.07 7.27 38.16
N TRP A 541 -6.16 7.55 38.88
CA TRP A 541 -6.83 8.85 38.81
C TRP A 541 -6.05 9.90 39.62
N ASP A 542 -5.62 10.98 38.97
CA ASP A 542 -4.81 12.06 39.59
C ASP A 542 -5.65 13.25 40.07
N GLY A 543 -6.98 13.16 39.99
CA GLY A 543 -7.91 14.20 40.43
C GLY A 543 -8.66 14.84 39.28
N ASN A 544 -7.97 15.21 38.19
CA ASN A 544 -8.59 15.81 36.99
C ASN A 544 -8.37 14.96 35.71
N TRP A 545 -7.42 14.04 35.72
CA TRP A 545 -7.14 13.13 34.60
C TRP A 545 -6.51 11.83 35.09
N TYR A 546 -6.41 10.84 34.22
CA TYR A 546 -5.71 9.58 34.49
C TYR A 546 -4.21 9.73 34.25
N SER A 547 -3.40 9.29 35.21
CA SER A 547 -1.95 9.14 35.08
C SER A 547 -1.57 8.25 33.90
N ARG A 548 -0.32 8.34 33.44
CA ARG A 548 0.17 7.51 32.33
C ARG A 548 0.59 6.10 32.77
N GLY A 549 1.06 5.98 34.00
CA GLY A 549 1.47 4.72 34.59
C GLY A 549 2.15 4.90 35.94
N ILE A 550 2.67 3.80 36.46
CA ILE A 550 3.43 3.75 37.71
C ILE A 550 4.74 3.03 37.41
N THR A 551 5.87 3.64 37.76
CA THR A 551 7.20 3.09 37.49
C THR A 551 7.50 1.85 38.33
N ASP A 552 8.60 1.14 38.03
CA ASP A 552 9.10 0.02 38.83
C ASP A 552 9.31 0.35 40.32
N ALA A 553 9.61 1.63 40.62
CA ALA A 553 9.79 2.13 41.98
C ALA A 553 8.47 2.50 42.69
N GLY A 554 7.33 2.30 42.03
CA GLY A 554 6.01 2.66 42.57
C GLY A 554 5.66 4.13 42.44
N LYS A 555 6.43 4.93 41.67
CA LYS A 555 6.17 6.36 41.46
C LYS A 555 5.20 6.56 40.29
N PRO A 556 4.05 7.24 40.46
CA PRO A 556 3.18 7.60 39.34
C PRO A 556 3.84 8.66 38.44
N PHE A 557 3.47 8.68 37.17
CA PHE A 557 3.90 9.68 36.20
C PHE A 557 2.79 9.99 35.20
N GLY A 558 2.86 11.13 34.50
CA GLY A 558 1.70 11.65 33.80
C GLY A 558 0.70 12.28 34.76
N VAL A 559 1.21 12.90 35.84
CA VAL A 559 0.42 13.49 36.93
C VAL A 559 0.64 14.99 37.02
N SER A 560 -0.28 15.70 37.66
CA SER A 560 -0.26 17.14 37.91
C SER A 560 1.00 17.63 38.61
N ALA A 561 1.63 16.77 39.42
CA ALA A 561 2.88 17.04 40.12
C ALA A 561 4.14 16.95 39.23
N ASP A 562 4.08 16.33 38.05
CA ASP A 562 5.21 16.31 37.12
C ASP A 562 5.38 17.70 36.49
N GLU A 563 6.60 18.15 36.16
CA GLU A 563 6.79 19.44 35.45
C GLU A 563 6.62 19.29 33.93
N GLU A 564 7.14 18.20 33.38
CA GLU A 564 7.07 17.78 31.98
C GLU A 564 6.35 16.44 31.88
N GLY A 565 5.64 16.20 30.78
CA GLY A 565 4.77 15.05 30.60
C GLY A 565 3.69 14.96 31.67
N LYS A 566 3.05 16.09 31.99
CA LYS A 566 1.99 16.21 33.01
C LYS A 566 0.75 15.40 32.70
N ILE A 567 0.36 15.39 31.43
CA ILE A 567 -0.83 14.68 30.96
C ILE A 567 -0.52 14.02 29.63
N TYR A 568 -1.09 12.84 29.44
CA TYR A 568 -0.99 12.04 28.22
C TYR A 568 -2.37 11.77 27.66
N LEU A 569 -2.53 11.81 26.34
CA LEU A 569 -3.83 11.68 25.70
C LEU A 569 -4.40 10.26 25.81
N ASN A 570 -3.58 9.23 25.58
CA ASN A 570 -4.08 7.87 25.42
C ASN A 570 -4.82 7.32 26.66
N PRO A 571 -4.33 7.46 27.91
CA PRO A 571 -5.09 6.98 29.07
C PRO A 571 -6.48 7.62 29.18
N GLN A 572 -6.65 8.85 28.72
CA GLN A 572 -7.95 9.54 28.81
C GLN A 572 -8.94 8.92 27.80
N SER A 573 -8.54 8.88 26.53
CA SER A 573 -9.38 8.33 25.45
C SER A 573 -9.78 6.89 25.75
N TRP A 574 -8.84 6.07 26.22
CA TRP A 574 -9.10 4.66 26.49
C TRP A 574 -9.87 4.44 27.80
N ALA A 575 -9.84 5.37 28.76
CA ALA A 575 -10.72 5.32 29.93
C ALA A 575 -12.18 5.57 29.54
N TRP A 576 -12.42 6.39 28.51
CA TRP A 576 -13.75 6.64 27.99
C TRP A 576 -14.30 5.44 27.22
N LEU A 577 -13.45 4.81 26.40
CA LEU A 577 -13.78 3.61 25.63
C LEU A 577 -14.02 2.39 26.52
N ALA A 578 -13.17 2.17 27.52
CA ALA A 578 -13.29 1.04 28.44
C ALA A 578 -14.41 1.20 29.48
N GLY A 579 -15.03 2.38 29.56
CA GLY A 579 -16.07 2.68 30.56
C GLY A 579 -15.54 2.97 31.97
N ALA A 580 -14.23 3.18 32.14
CA ALA A 580 -13.65 3.51 33.44
C ALA A 580 -14.00 4.93 33.91
N ALA A 581 -14.16 5.88 32.97
CA ALA A 581 -14.55 7.25 33.28
C ALA A 581 -16.08 7.37 33.37
N ASP A 582 -16.55 7.66 34.58
CA ASP A 582 -17.91 8.16 34.79
C ASP A 582 -18.11 9.56 34.19
N LYS A 583 -19.31 10.13 34.37
CA LYS A 583 -19.66 11.43 33.80
C LYS A 583 -18.73 12.55 34.29
N ASP A 584 -18.42 12.59 35.57
CA ASP A 584 -17.62 13.68 36.16
C ASP A 584 -16.17 13.56 35.70
N ARG A 585 -15.59 12.35 35.77
CA ARG A 585 -14.24 12.08 35.27
C ARG A 585 -14.09 12.33 33.77
N PHE A 586 -15.13 12.04 32.98
CA PHE A 586 -15.16 12.40 31.57
C PHE A 586 -15.08 13.92 31.39
N THR A 587 -15.91 14.68 32.11
CA THR A 587 -15.90 16.15 32.06
C THR A 587 -14.54 16.72 32.47
N ASP A 588 -13.98 16.27 33.60
CA ASP A 588 -12.70 16.75 34.11
C ASP A 588 -11.54 16.43 33.14
N SER A 589 -11.48 15.19 32.66
CA SER A 589 -10.41 14.77 31.74
C SER A 589 -10.52 15.42 30.36
N GLN A 590 -11.74 15.66 29.86
CA GLN A 590 -11.96 16.43 28.63
C GLN A 590 -11.47 17.88 28.80
N GLN A 591 -11.82 18.53 29.91
CA GLN A 591 -11.36 19.90 30.19
C GLN A 591 -9.83 19.95 30.32
N ALA A 592 -9.20 18.94 30.93
CA ALA A 592 -7.75 18.84 31.02
C ALA A 592 -7.09 18.67 29.64
N ILE A 593 -7.65 17.86 28.74
CA ILE A 593 -7.19 17.72 27.36
C ILE A 593 -7.27 19.06 26.64
N GLU A 594 -8.40 19.76 26.73
CA GLU A 594 -8.59 21.07 26.09
C GLU A 594 -7.60 22.11 26.61
N SER A 595 -7.30 22.08 27.91
CA SER A 595 -6.42 23.06 28.55
C SER A 595 -4.93 22.81 28.27
N HIS A 596 -4.53 21.56 28.06
CA HIS A 596 -3.12 21.18 28.03
C HIS A 596 -2.63 20.59 26.70
N LEU A 597 -3.52 19.95 25.93
CA LEU A 597 -3.16 19.14 24.77
C LEU A 597 -3.74 19.66 23.46
N ALA A 598 -4.89 20.33 23.48
CA ALA A 598 -5.52 20.86 22.28
C ALA A 598 -4.68 21.97 21.64
N THR A 599 -4.56 21.92 20.31
CA THR A 599 -3.86 22.95 19.51
C THR A 599 -4.66 23.23 18.23
N ALA A 600 -4.29 24.28 17.51
CA ALA A 600 -4.87 24.57 16.19
C ALA A 600 -4.60 23.47 15.14
N HIS A 601 -3.62 22.59 15.37
CA HIS A 601 -3.19 21.56 14.43
C HIS A 601 -3.63 20.14 14.81
N GLY A 602 -4.41 20.00 15.89
CA GLY A 602 -4.81 18.72 16.46
C GLY A 602 -4.43 18.59 17.95
N THR A 603 -4.73 17.44 18.54
CA THR A 603 -4.49 17.19 19.97
C THR A 603 -3.14 16.53 20.19
N MET A 604 -2.27 17.16 20.98
CA MET A 604 -0.96 16.59 21.32
C MET A 604 -1.10 15.32 22.15
N MET A 605 -0.18 14.37 21.98
CA MET A 605 -0.24 13.12 22.73
C MET A 605 0.25 13.22 24.18
N LEU A 606 1.05 14.25 24.50
CA LEU A 606 1.44 14.60 25.86
C LEU A 606 1.84 16.08 25.93
N ALA A 607 1.74 16.69 27.10
CA ALA A 607 2.27 18.03 27.36
C ALA A 607 2.55 18.26 28.86
N PRO A 608 3.48 19.19 29.19
CA PRO A 608 4.51 19.73 28.31
C PRO A 608 5.44 18.63 27.77
N ALA A 609 6.06 18.82 26.61
CA ALA A 609 7.04 17.87 26.10
C ALA A 609 8.29 17.83 27.01
N TYR A 610 8.94 16.68 27.09
CA TYR A 610 10.18 16.52 27.85
C TYR A 610 11.34 17.23 27.18
N THR A 611 12.16 17.95 27.93
CA THR A 611 13.36 18.64 27.40
C THR A 611 14.66 17.93 27.79
N LYS A 612 14.58 16.94 28.67
CA LYS A 612 15.70 16.13 29.16
C LYS A 612 15.27 14.70 29.42
N MET A 613 16.24 13.80 29.44
CA MET A 613 16.01 12.40 29.80
C MET A 613 15.41 12.30 31.22
N ARG A 614 14.35 11.52 31.34
CA ARG A 614 13.80 11.05 32.61
C ARG A 614 13.94 9.52 32.65
N GLU A 615 14.92 9.05 33.43
CA GLU A 615 15.39 7.65 33.41
C GLU A 615 14.38 6.62 33.92
N ASP A 616 13.37 7.03 34.70
CA ASP A 616 12.27 6.17 35.12
C ASP A 616 11.13 6.10 34.09
N ILE A 617 11.24 6.75 32.92
CA ILE A 617 10.30 6.68 31.79
C ILE A 617 10.98 6.15 30.52
N GLY A 618 12.13 6.71 30.15
CA GLY A 618 12.99 6.18 29.10
C GLY A 618 13.07 7.02 27.82
N ARG A 619 13.38 6.34 26.72
CA ARG A 619 13.85 6.91 25.44
C ARG A 619 12.91 7.95 24.81
N LEU A 620 11.61 7.83 25.08
CA LEU A 620 10.59 8.83 24.72
C LEU A 620 11.06 10.25 25.03
N THR A 621 11.59 10.43 26.23
CA THR A 621 11.93 11.74 26.81
C THR A 621 13.20 12.37 26.21
N GLN A 622 13.93 11.60 25.38
CA GLN A 622 15.13 12.06 24.69
C GLN A 622 14.84 12.57 23.28
N LYS A 623 13.66 12.29 22.71
CA LYS A 623 13.28 12.85 21.41
C LYS A 623 13.16 14.37 21.53
N PHE A 624 13.37 15.08 20.42
CA PHE A 624 13.23 16.53 20.42
C PHE A 624 11.81 16.95 20.86
N PRO A 625 11.65 17.95 21.73
CA PRO A 625 10.34 18.42 22.18
C PRO A 625 9.38 18.73 21.02
N GLY A 626 8.18 18.16 21.07
CA GLY A 626 7.15 18.32 20.04
C GLY A 626 7.30 17.38 18.85
N SER A 627 8.39 16.59 18.74
CA SER A 627 8.60 15.64 17.64
C SER A 627 8.20 14.23 18.04
N ALA A 628 7.47 13.56 17.15
CA ALA A 628 7.03 12.18 17.30
C ALA A 628 6.38 11.97 18.69
N GLU A 629 6.77 10.94 19.44
CA GLU A 629 6.05 10.58 20.66
C GLU A 629 6.24 11.61 21.80
N ASN A 630 7.28 12.46 21.74
CA ASN A 630 7.54 13.48 22.74
C ASN A 630 6.71 14.76 22.49
N GLY A 631 5.39 14.63 22.60
CA GLY A 631 4.47 15.77 22.60
C GLY A 631 4.12 16.33 21.23
N SER A 632 4.28 15.56 20.15
CA SER A 632 3.69 15.95 18.86
C SER A 632 2.17 15.84 18.88
N VAL A 633 1.52 16.46 17.89
CA VAL A 633 0.20 16.02 17.45
C VAL A 633 0.40 14.69 16.71
N TYR A 634 0.52 13.63 17.49
CA TYR A 634 0.69 12.29 16.96
C TYR A 634 -0.67 11.81 16.48
N ASN A 635 -0.88 11.85 15.16
CA ASN A 635 -2.21 11.69 14.58
C ASN A 635 -2.89 10.37 14.98
N HIS A 636 -2.10 9.33 15.23
CA HIS A 636 -2.63 8.04 15.66
C HIS A 636 -3.14 8.06 17.12
N ALA A 637 -2.53 8.85 18.02
CA ALA A 637 -3.09 9.07 19.36
C ALA A 637 -4.34 9.96 19.30
N SER A 638 -4.29 11.00 18.44
CA SER A 638 -5.43 11.89 18.20
C SER A 638 -6.65 11.14 17.65
N ILE A 639 -6.47 10.18 16.75
CA ILE A 639 -7.63 9.47 16.17
C ILE A 639 -8.30 8.53 17.17
N PHE A 640 -7.56 7.95 18.12
CA PHE A 640 -8.17 7.25 19.25
C PHE A 640 -9.02 8.19 20.12
N HIS A 641 -8.55 9.42 20.33
CA HIS A 641 -9.32 10.43 21.05
C HIS A 641 -10.58 10.85 20.29
N ILE A 642 -10.49 11.08 18.99
CA ILE A 642 -11.66 11.39 18.14
C ILE A 642 -12.67 10.23 18.14
N TYR A 643 -12.19 8.98 18.02
CA TYR A 643 -13.06 7.81 18.13
C TYR A 643 -13.77 7.78 19.49
N ALA A 644 -13.04 8.05 20.59
CA ALA A 644 -13.63 8.13 21.92
C ALA A 644 -14.64 9.30 22.09
N LEU A 645 -14.40 10.44 21.46
CA LEU A 645 -15.35 11.57 21.42
C LEU A 645 -16.66 11.16 20.73
N TYR A 646 -16.59 10.44 19.61
CA TYR A 646 -17.78 9.87 18.98
C TYR A 646 -18.50 8.87 19.90
N GLN A 647 -17.78 8.00 20.62
CA GLN A 647 -18.39 7.10 21.61
C GLN A 647 -19.05 7.84 22.79
N LYS A 648 -18.61 9.07 23.09
CA LYS A 648 -19.20 9.95 24.11
C LYS A 648 -20.19 10.97 23.52
N ASN A 649 -20.64 10.78 22.28
CA ASN A 649 -21.59 11.65 21.57
C ASN A 649 -21.17 13.12 21.49
N GLN A 650 -19.86 13.39 21.41
CA GLN A 650 -19.29 14.72 21.19
C GLN A 650 -19.03 14.95 19.69
N ALA A 651 -20.08 14.90 18.87
CA ALA A 651 -19.98 14.89 17.40
C ALA A 651 -19.21 16.09 16.83
N ASP A 652 -19.51 17.30 17.30
CA ASP A 652 -18.84 18.52 16.81
C ASP A 652 -17.33 18.50 17.06
N LYS A 653 -16.92 18.22 18.31
CA LYS A 653 -15.50 18.13 18.68
C LYS A 653 -14.78 17.02 17.93
N ALA A 654 -15.46 15.89 17.71
CA ALA A 654 -14.90 14.77 16.98
C ALA A 654 -14.67 15.13 15.50
N PHE A 655 -15.64 15.80 14.87
CA PHE A 655 -15.51 16.26 13.49
C PHE A 655 -14.44 17.35 13.32
N ASP A 656 -14.37 18.32 14.24
CA ASP A 656 -13.30 19.32 14.27
C ASP A 656 -11.92 18.66 14.34
N GLY A 657 -11.78 17.61 15.16
CA GLY A 657 -10.56 16.81 15.25
C GLY A 657 -10.20 16.10 13.94
N LEU A 658 -11.19 15.55 13.21
CA LEU A 658 -10.95 14.96 11.88
C LEU A 658 -10.44 16.03 10.89
N MET A 659 -11.06 17.20 10.88
CA MET A 659 -10.66 18.32 10.03
C MET A 659 -9.25 18.83 10.36
N GLN A 660 -8.84 18.81 11.63
CA GLN A 660 -7.48 19.17 12.03
C GLN A 660 -6.41 18.19 11.53
N MET A 661 -6.76 16.96 11.13
CA MET A 661 -5.80 15.99 10.58
C MET A 661 -5.53 16.20 9.08
N ILE A 662 -6.45 16.80 8.34
CA ILE A 662 -6.27 17.03 6.91
C ILE A 662 -5.56 18.36 6.66
N THR A 663 -4.76 18.42 5.60
CA THR A 663 -4.09 19.66 5.18
C THR A 663 -4.92 20.33 4.09
N GLY A 664 -5.34 21.56 4.33
CA GLY A 664 -6.18 22.35 3.44
C GLY A 664 -5.48 23.61 2.95
N GLN A 665 -6.20 24.46 2.23
CA GLN A 665 -5.62 25.69 1.68
C GLN A 665 -5.09 26.66 2.75
N ASN A 666 -5.69 26.65 3.94
CA ASN A 666 -5.39 27.61 5.00
C ASN A 666 -4.13 27.27 5.81
N ASP A 667 -3.65 26.03 5.78
CA ASP A 667 -2.55 25.57 6.63
C ASP A 667 -1.45 24.82 5.88
N VAL A 668 -1.58 24.61 4.56
CA VAL A 668 -0.57 23.98 3.69
C VAL A 668 0.84 24.58 3.84
N GLU A 669 0.97 25.90 3.99
CA GLU A 669 2.28 26.57 4.14
C GLU A 669 2.88 26.35 5.54
N VAL A 670 2.05 26.32 6.59
CA VAL A 670 2.49 26.04 7.98
C VAL A 670 2.90 24.58 8.11
N ARG A 671 2.08 23.66 7.59
CA ARG A 671 2.35 22.22 7.63
C ARG A 671 3.49 21.83 6.70
N GLY A 672 3.70 22.57 5.60
CA GLY A 672 4.74 22.27 4.61
C GLY A 672 4.41 21.04 3.75
N GLN A 673 3.16 20.60 3.69
CA GLN A 673 2.69 19.35 3.10
C GLN A 673 1.44 19.62 2.24
N LEU A 674 1.20 18.81 1.20
CA LEU A 674 -0.03 18.87 0.40
C LEU A 674 -1.15 18.01 1.04
N GLY A 675 -2.42 18.29 0.73
CA GLY A 675 -3.58 17.55 1.25
C GLY A 675 -3.80 16.13 0.70
N ASN A 676 -2.74 15.40 0.32
CA ASN A 676 -2.81 14.08 -0.31
C ASN A 676 -2.58 12.89 0.63
N PHE A 677 -2.22 13.11 1.90
CA PHE A 677 -2.11 12.06 2.92
C PHE A 677 -2.10 12.65 4.33
N ILE A 678 -2.47 11.84 5.33
CA ILE A 678 -2.26 12.16 6.74
C ILE A 678 -0.88 11.63 7.17
N PRO A 679 0.04 12.46 7.70
CA PRO A 679 1.33 12.00 8.17
C PRO A 679 1.19 11.28 9.53
N ASN A 680 2.24 10.60 10.01
CA ASN A 680 2.21 10.03 11.36
C ASN A 680 2.09 11.10 12.47
N TYR A 681 2.66 12.30 12.27
CA TYR A 681 2.48 13.42 13.19
C TYR A 681 2.58 14.79 12.51
N TYR A 682 1.97 15.77 13.15
CA TYR A 682 2.30 17.19 13.02
C TYR A 682 3.04 17.66 14.27
N ARG A 683 4.04 18.54 14.11
CA ARG A 683 4.88 18.98 15.22
C ARG A 683 4.04 19.65 16.31
N GLY A 684 4.27 19.26 17.56
CA GLY A 684 3.53 19.78 18.71
C GLY A 684 3.90 21.21 19.05
N THR A 685 3.05 21.84 19.88
CA THR A 685 3.31 23.17 20.42
C THR A 685 4.26 23.07 21.60
N VAL A 686 5.40 23.74 21.50
CA VAL A 686 6.42 23.79 22.57
C VAL A 686 6.74 25.23 22.86
N LYS A 687 6.83 25.56 24.16
CA LYS A 687 7.14 26.90 24.63
C LYS A 687 8.45 27.42 24.02
N ASN A 688 8.42 28.62 23.46
CA ASN A 688 9.51 29.28 22.73
C ASN A 688 9.91 28.61 21.39
N LEU A 689 9.10 27.69 20.88
CA LEU A 689 9.29 26.99 19.60
C LEU A 689 7.98 26.93 18.79
N GLU A 690 7.03 27.83 19.08
CA GLU A 690 5.68 27.85 18.53
C GLU A 690 5.68 27.98 16.99
N GLN A 691 6.69 28.61 16.41
CA GLN A 691 6.85 28.74 14.95
C GLN A 691 7.01 27.41 14.21
N TYR A 692 7.30 26.31 14.91
CA TYR A 692 7.42 24.98 14.32
C TYR A 692 6.16 24.14 14.49
N ALA A 693 5.19 24.58 15.31
CA ALA A 693 3.96 23.85 15.53
C ALA A 693 3.20 23.64 14.20
N GLY A 694 2.61 22.46 14.05
CA GLY A 694 1.89 22.08 12.84
C GLY A 694 2.75 21.54 11.70
N ARG A 695 4.09 21.67 11.72
CA ARG A 695 4.95 21.13 10.66
C ARG A 695 4.74 19.63 10.48
N SER A 696 4.51 19.18 9.25
CA SER A 696 4.31 17.78 8.90
C SER A 696 5.60 16.98 8.94
N SER A 697 5.52 15.74 9.43
CA SER A 697 6.62 14.78 9.34
C SER A 697 6.89 14.27 7.91
N GLN A 698 5.97 14.48 6.97
CA GLN A 698 6.00 13.95 5.59
C GLN A 698 5.99 12.40 5.50
N LEU A 699 5.75 11.68 6.60
CA LEU A 699 5.73 10.22 6.60
C LEU A 699 4.33 9.68 6.31
N VAL A 700 4.16 9.04 5.15
CA VAL A 700 2.91 8.39 4.71
C VAL A 700 2.55 7.15 5.56
N ASN A 701 3.55 6.51 6.18
CA ASN A 701 3.36 5.32 7.01
C ASN A 701 2.74 5.68 8.38
N THR A 702 1.47 5.33 8.58
CA THR A 702 0.76 5.56 9.84
C THR A 702 -0.51 4.70 9.94
N GLY A 703 -0.78 4.13 11.11
CA GLY A 703 -2.05 3.43 11.38
C GLY A 703 -3.25 4.37 11.56
N THR A 704 -3.02 5.69 11.54
CA THR A 704 -4.07 6.71 11.74
C THR A 704 -5.22 6.53 10.75
N VAL A 705 -4.89 6.30 9.47
CA VAL A 705 -5.88 6.30 8.40
C VAL A 705 -6.90 5.19 8.50
N ALA A 706 -6.53 4.03 9.06
CA ALA A 706 -7.46 2.92 9.28
C ALA A 706 -8.55 3.31 10.28
N TRP A 707 -8.15 3.95 11.38
CA TRP A 707 -9.07 4.49 12.38
C TRP A 707 -9.83 5.72 11.89
N TYR A 708 -9.21 6.57 11.09
CA TYR A 708 -9.89 7.73 10.48
C TYR A 708 -11.04 7.26 9.61
N TYR A 709 -10.77 6.29 8.73
CA TYR A 709 -11.80 5.76 7.84
C TYR A 709 -12.92 5.06 8.60
N ARG A 710 -12.56 4.30 9.65
CA ARG A 710 -13.53 3.73 10.58
C ARG A 710 -14.41 4.81 11.25
N CYS A 711 -13.83 5.91 11.75
CA CYS A 711 -14.60 7.02 12.32
C CYS A 711 -15.53 7.65 11.30
N VAL A 712 -15.07 7.89 10.08
CA VAL A 712 -15.90 8.46 9.02
C VAL A 712 -17.08 7.53 8.68
N MET A 713 -16.82 6.24 8.49
CA MET A 713 -17.84 5.27 8.11
C MET A 713 -18.81 4.95 9.24
N GLU A 714 -18.28 4.47 10.38
CA GLU A 714 -19.08 3.87 11.44
C GLU A 714 -19.67 4.90 12.41
N GLU A 715 -19.05 6.09 12.53
CA GLU A 715 -19.43 7.08 13.54
C GLU A 715 -20.03 8.34 12.92
N LEU A 716 -19.27 9.06 12.08
CA LEU A 716 -19.72 10.32 11.47
C LEU A 716 -20.98 10.09 10.62
N PHE A 717 -20.88 9.23 9.60
CA PHE A 717 -22.04 8.84 8.80
C PHE A 717 -22.86 7.74 9.46
N GLY A 718 -22.32 7.05 10.46
CA GLY A 718 -23.09 6.06 11.21
C GLY A 718 -23.49 4.83 10.40
N LEU A 719 -22.72 4.45 9.39
CA LEU A 719 -22.99 3.33 8.47
C LEU A 719 -22.19 2.09 8.88
N LYS A 720 -22.54 1.52 10.02
CA LYS A 720 -21.81 0.42 10.65
C LYS A 720 -22.41 -0.94 10.32
N GLY A 721 -21.59 -1.93 10.02
CA GLY A 721 -22.07 -3.28 9.79
C GLY A 721 -22.65 -3.93 11.07
N HIS A 722 -23.73 -4.68 10.89
CA HIS A 722 -24.44 -5.44 11.94
C HIS A 722 -24.66 -6.88 11.45
N PRO A 723 -24.81 -7.90 12.33
CA PRO A 723 -25.06 -9.26 11.88
C PRO A 723 -26.30 -9.41 10.98
N GLU A 724 -27.32 -8.57 11.19
CA GLU A 724 -28.55 -8.58 10.39
C GLU A 724 -28.50 -7.68 9.13
N GLY A 725 -27.49 -6.81 8.99
CA GLY A 725 -27.47 -5.82 7.91
C GLY A 725 -26.58 -4.60 8.18
N LEU A 726 -27.05 -3.40 7.80
CA LEU A 726 -26.33 -2.13 8.00
C LEU A 726 -27.05 -1.29 9.08
N GLN A 727 -26.39 -1.01 10.19
CA GLN A 727 -26.87 -0.08 11.22
C GLN A 727 -26.66 1.36 10.76
N ILE A 728 -27.65 2.22 11.06
CA ILE A 728 -27.71 3.64 10.72
C ILE A 728 -27.79 4.44 12.03
N GLU A 729 -26.70 5.08 12.42
CA GLU A 729 -26.61 5.87 13.65
C GLU A 729 -25.64 7.05 13.47
N PRO A 730 -26.02 8.05 12.64
CA PRO A 730 -25.12 9.12 12.26
C PRO A 730 -24.83 10.07 13.42
N LYS A 731 -23.57 10.51 13.52
CA LYS A 731 -23.11 11.54 14.46
C LYS A 731 -22.56 12.73 13.68
N LEU A 732 -23.42 13.34 12.87
CA LEU A 732 -23.08 14.49 12.03
C LEU A 732 -22.81 15.72 12.94
N PRO A 733 -21.90 16.62 12.53
CA PRO A 733 -21.73 17.87 13.23
C PRO A 733 -23.01 18.73 13.11
N SER A 734 -23.32 19.47 14.17
CA SER A 734 -24.55 20.23 14.34
C SER A 734 -24.78 21.30 13.27
N HIS A 735 -23.69 21.84 12.70
CA HIS A 735 -23.72 22.86 11.66
C HIS A 735 -24.01 22.33 10.25
N TRP A 736 -24.07 21.01 10.03
CA TRP A 736 -24.48 20.46 8.74
C TRP A 736 -26.00 20.47 8.60
N GLY A 737 -26.51 21.04 7.51
CA GLY A 737 -27.92 20.94 7.14
C GLY A 737 -28.21 19.74 6.23
N ASN A 738 -27.32 19.48 5.27
CA ASN A 738 -27.43 18.34 4.35
C ASN A 738 -26.05 17.74 4.11
N ALA A 739 -26.00 16.43 3.91
CA ALA A 739 -24.81 15.71 3.44
C ALA A 739 -25.25 14.48 2.64
N SER A 740 -24.42 13.99 1.73
CA SER A 740 -24.66 12.70 1.10
C SER A 740 -23.40 11.84 1.05
N VAL A 741 -23.62 10.52 1.01
CA VAL A 741 -22.55 9.54 0.90
C VAL A 741 -23.02 8.35 0.08
N ILE A 742 -22.14 7.81 -0.75
CA ILE A 742 -22.33 6.52 -1.43
C ILE A 742 -21.46 5.51 -0.70
N ARG A 743 -22.08 4.43 -0.23
CA ARG A 743 -21.44 3.35 0.53
C ARG A 743 -21.58 2.03 -0.21
N GLN A 744 -20.46 1.37 -0.50
CA GLN A 744 -20.44 -0.03 -0.91
C GLN A 744 -20.47 -0.91 0.34
N PHE A 745 -21.44 -1.79 0.50
CA PHE A 745 -21.53 -2.67 1.67
C PHE A 745 -22.10 -4.04 1.30
N ARG A 746 -21.31 -5.10 1.55
CA ARG A 746 -21.67 -6.51 1.28
C ARG A 746 -22.20 -6.75 -0.15
N GLY A 747 -21.62 -6.07 -1.13
CA GLY A 747 -21.97 -6.14 -2.54
C GLY A 747 -23.11 -5.20 -2.98
N ALA A 748 -23.80 -4.55 -2.05
CA ALA A 748 -24.82 -3.54 -2.36
C ALA A 748 -24.21 -2.13 -2.43
N THR A 749 -24.81 -1.26 -3.24
CA THR A 749 -24.52 0.18 -3.24
C THR A 749 -25.64 0.91 -2.51
N ILE A 750 -25.32 1.64 -1.46
CA ILE A 750 -26.29 2.46 -0.72
C ILE A 750 -25.93 3.93 -0.93
N ARG A 751 -26.79 4.67 -1.62
CA ARG A 751 -26.76 6.13 -1.63
C ARG A 751 -27.55 6.64 -0.43
N VAL A 752 -26.90 7.39 0.43
CA VAL A 752 -27.50 7.97 1.63
C VAL A 752 -27.52 9.49 1.51
N ASP A 753 -28.71 10.08 1.63
CA ASP A 753 -28.88 11.52 1.77
C ASP A 753 -29.34 11.84 3.20
N TYR A 754 -28.55 12.64 3.91
CA TYR A 754 -28.84 13.15 5.24
C TYR A 754 -29.47 14.54 5.15
N HIS A 755 -30.51 14.75 5.95
CA HIS A 755 -31.08 16.06 6.24
C HIS A 755 -31.14 16.24 7.75
N GLN A 756 -30.57 17.34 8.24
CA GLN A 756 -30.52 17.65 9.67
C GLN A 756 -31.25 18.95 9.96
N GLU A 757 -32.19 18.91 10.91
CA GLU A 757 -32.94 20.09 11.36
C GLU A 757 -33.16 20.07 12.88
N SER A 758 -33.42 21.23 13.47
CA SER A 758 -33.78 21.32 14.89
C SER A 758 -35.23 20.92 15.09
N ALA A 759 -35.46 19.76 15.72
CA ALA A 759 -36.77 19.27 16.11
C ALA A 759 -36.66 18.23 17.24
N ASN A 760 -37.63 18.23 18.16
CA ASN A 760 -37.67 17.24 19.26
C ASN A 760 -38.42 15.97 18.83
N LYS A 761 -37.95 15.27 17.79
CA LYS A 761 -38.53 14.00 17.28
C LYS A 761 -37.43 12.97 17.00
N PRO A 762 -37.71 11.65 17.03
CA PRO A 762 -36.70 10.63 16.74
C PRO A 762 -36.29 10.64 15.27
N MET A 763 -35.06 10.16 14.99
CA MET A 763 -34.54 9.98 13.63
C MET A 763 -35.51 9.17 12.75
N GLN A 764 -35.66 9.58 11.49
CA GLN A 764 -36.52 8.90 10.52
C GLN A 764 -35.70 8.37 9.34
N LEU A 765 -35.99 7.13 8.95
CA LEU A 765 -35.33 6.44 7.84
C LEU A 765 -36.33 6.10 6.74
N THR A 766 -35.97 6.38 5.50
CA THR A 766 -36.77 6.00 4.32
C THR A 766 -35.87 5.35 3.28
N LEU A 767 -36.15 4.09 2.92
CA LEU A 767 -35.43 3.34 1.90
C LEU A 767 -36.32 3.18 0.67
N ASP A 768 -35.86 3.68 -0.48
CA ASP A 768 -36.59 3.64 -1.76
C ASP A 768 -38.04 4.15 -1.64
N GLY A 769 -38.22 5.21 -0.85
CA GLY A 769 -39.52 5.84 -0.59
C GLY A 769 -40.38 5.16 0.48
N LYS A 770 -39.94 4.07 1.10
CA LYS A 770 -40.65 3.36 2.18
C LYS A 770 -40.03 3.65 3.54
N GLU A 771 -40.85 4.01 4.51
CA GLU A 771 -40.40 4.22 5.89
C GLU A 771 -39.94 2.90 6.52
N ILE A 772 -38.82 2.94 7.24
CA ILE A 772 -38.26 1.79 7.96
C ILE A 772 -38.40 2.02 9.46
N SER A 773 -38.86 0.99 10.16
CA SER A 773 -38.86 0.96 11.63
C SER A 773 -37.54 0.41 12.17
N GLY A 774 -37.02 1.04 13.21
CA GLY A 774 -35.68 0.73 13.76
C GLY A 774 -34.55 1.38 12.97
N ASN A 775 -33.31 1.01 13.27
CA ASN A 775 -32.10 1.62 12.71
C ASN A 775 -31.19 0.64 11.97
N VAL A 776 -31.66 -0.58 11.63
CA VAL A 776 -30.87 -1.58 10.89
C VAL A 776 -31.54 -1.90 9.56
N LEU A 777 -30.85 -1.63 8.45
CA LEU A 777 -31.25 -2.02 7.11
C LEU A 777 -30.96 -3.50 6.88
N LYS A 778 -32.02 -4.30 6.81
CA LYS A 778 -31.93 -5.77 6.63
C LYS A 778 -32.17 -6.16 5.18
N GLY A 779 -31.67 -7.34 4.80
CA GLY A 779 -32.02 -7.97 3.51
C GLY A 779 -31.42 -7.30 2.27
N LEU A 780 -30.34 -6.51 2.42
CA LEU A 780 -29.59 -5.92 1.31
C LEU A 780 -29.08 -7.03 0.38
N GLN A 781 -29.33 -6.89 -0.92
CA GLN A 781 -28.88 -7.84 -1.94
C GLN A 781 -27.61 -7.33 -2.64
N PRO A 782 -26.63 -8.21 -2.94
CA PRO A 782 -25.52 -7.86 -3.80
C PRO A 782 -25.98 -7.31 -5.16
N ASP A 783 -25.16 -6.47 -5.79
CA ASP A 783 -25.38 -5.87 -7.10
C ASP A 783 -26.69 -5.05 -7.20
N THR A 784 -27.22 -4.61 -6.07
CA THR A 784 -28.42 -3.77 -5.97
C THR A 784 -28.08 -2.40 -5.42
N GLU A 785 -28.68 -1.37 -6.02
CA GLU A 785 -28.60 0.01 -5.54
C GLU A 785 -29.81 0.34 -4.67
N TYR A 786 -29.56 1.00 -3.54
CA TYR A 786 -30.57 1.46 -2.60
C TYR A 786 -30.44 2.96 -2.37
N HIS A 787 -31.57 3.66 -2.25
CA HIS A 787 -31.61 5.06 -1.86
C HIS A 787 -32.17 5.23 -0.45
N LEU A 788 -31.30 5.55 0.50
CA LEU A 788 -31.65 5.84 1.89
C LEU A 788 -31.73 7.36 2.12
N LYS A 789 -32.84 7.83 2.69
CA LYS A 789 -32.95 9.16 3.26
C LYS A 789 -32.95 9.06 4.78
N VAL A 790 -32.12 9.89 5.42
CA VAL A 790 -31.93 9.92 6.86
C VAL A 790 -32.24 11.33 7.36
N ASN A 791 -33.37 11.49 8.06
CA ASN A 791 -33.68 12.76 8.72
C ASN A 791 -33.22 12.71 10.17
N VAL A 792 -32.21 13.51 10.50
CA VAL A 792 -31.63 13.66 11.83
C VAL A 792 -32.23 14.90 12.48
N TYR A 793 -32.60 14.79 13.76
CA TYR A 793 -33.29 15.87 14.46
C TYR A 793 -32.54 16.26 15.73
N LEU A 794 -32.05 17.50 15.74
CA LEU A 794 -31.34 18.07 16.87
C LEU A 794 -32.32 18.66 17.89
N PRO A 795 -32.04 18.59 19.19
CA PRO A 795 -32.88 19.22 20.20
C PRO A 795 -32.97 20.74 19.95
N ILE A 796 -34.16 21.31 20.15
CA ILE A 796 -34.36 22.76 20.09
C ILE A 796 -33.76 23.36 21.37
N GLU A 797 -32.68 24.12 21.26
CA GLU A 797 -32.16 24.90 22.38
C GLU A 797 -33.23 25.90 22.85
N LYS A 798 -33.56 25.88 24.14
CA LYS A 798 -34.35 26.96 24.74
C LYS A 798 -33.41 28.15 24.92
N GLU A 799 -33.61 29.21 24.15
CA GLU A 799 -32.94 30.50 24.40
C GLU A 799 -33.30 31.01 25.80
N GLU A 800 -32.36 31.00 26.73
CA GLU A 800 -32.36 31.97 27.84
C GLU A 800 -31.83 33.30 27.27
N VAL A 801 -32.75 34.24 27.08
CA VAL A 801 -32.46 35.56 26.52
C VAL A 801 -31.76 36.43 27.56
N GLU A 802 -30.43 36.56 27.49
CA GLU A 802 -29.74 37.74 28.02
C GLU A 802 -29.54 38.77 26.90
N ALA A 803 -30.25 39.89 27.03
CA ALA A 803 -30.30 40.96 26.04
C ALA A 803 -28.98 41.76 26.01
N VAL A 804 -28.25 41.67 24.89
CA VAL A 804 -27.22 42.66 24.52
C VAL A 804 -27.67 43.37 23.23
N LYS A 805 -27.96 44.66 23.35
CA LYS A 805 -28.30 45.57 22.24
C LYS A 805 -27.06 45.92 21.43
N ALA A 806 -27.15 45.82 20.10
CA ALA A 806 -26.31 46.54 19.16
C ALA A 806 -27.12 46.95 17.91
N PRO A 807 -26.72 48.03 17.19
CA PRO A 807 -27.63 48.93 16.49
C PRO A 807 -27.86 48.60 15.00
N GLU A 808 -28.99 49.12 14.50
CA GLU A 808 -29.48 49.06 13.12
C GLU A 808 -28.59 49.79 12.09
N ALA A 809 -28.50 49.21 10.88
CA ALA A 809 -28.27 49.94 9.64
C ALA A 809 -28.85 49.17 8.42
N ASP A 810 -30.02 49.68 8.00
CA ASP A 810 -30.62 49.80 6.66
C ASP A 810 -29.91 49.23 5.41
N ALA A 811 -30.64 48.45 4.60
CA ALA A 811 -31.07 48.86 3.25
C ALA A 811 -31.59 47.69 2.38
N THR A 812 -32.77 47.92 1.84
CA THR A 812 -33.58 47.22 0.82
C THR A 812 -32.87 46.74 -0.45
N VAL A 813 -33.36 45.65 -1.09
CA VAL A 813 -33.88 45.58 -2.49
C VAL A 813 -34.58 44.22 -2.74
N LYS A 814 -35.75 44.23 -3.40
CA LYS A 814 -36.55 43.06 -3.83
C LYS A 814 -36.07 42.47 -5.18
N PRO A 815 -36.27 41.16 -5.44
CA PRO A 815 -36.02 40.56 -6.75
C PRO A 815 -37.26 40.56 -7.66
N THR A 816 -37.05 40.79 -8.96
CA THR A 816 -38.03 40.63 -10.04
C THR A 816 -37.80 39.34 -10.82
N THR A 817 -38.91 38.70 -11.18
CA THR A 817 -39.12 37.50 -12.00
C THR A 817 -38.64 37.61 -13.45
N ALA A 818 -38.19 36.50 -14.06
CA ALA A 818 -38.53 36.12 -15.44
C ALA A 818 -38.15 34.66 -15.78
N VAL A 819 -39.01 34.05 -16.60
CA VAL A 819 -39.03 32.68 -17.14
C VAL A 819 -38.49 32.68 -18.58
N SER A 820 -37.75 31.65 -19.01
CA SER A 820 -37.79 31.07 -20.38
C SER A 820 -36.88 29.82 -20.44
N ALA A 821 -37.40 28.62 -20.64
CA ALA A 821 -37.66 27.94 -21.92
C ALA A 821 -36.42 27.26 -22.54
N ALA A 822 -36.53 25.94 -22.72
CA ALA A 822 -35.58 25.02 -23.37
C ALA A 822 -35.52 25.22 -24.90
N PRO A 823 -34.51 24.63 -25.57
CA PRO A 823 -34.86 23.63 -26.59
C PRO A 823 -33.89 22.43 -26.75
N GLU A 824 -34.54 21.30 -27.02
CA GLU A 824 -34.29 20.27 -28.05
C GLU A 824 -32.94 19.54 -28.23
N SER A 825 -33.12 18.23 -28.16
CA SER A 825 -32.27 17.09 -28.52
C SER A 825 -32.07 16.89 -30.02
N ILE A 826 -30.88 16.41 -30.41
CA ILE A 826 -30.58 15.89 -31.75
C ILE A 826 -30.21 14.40 -31.64
N GLU A 827 -30.98 13.55 -32.32
CA GLU A 827 -30.70 12.12 -32.57
C GLU A 827 -29.62 11.95 -33.64
N VAL A 828 -28.74 10.95 -33.46
CA VAL A 828 -27.92 10.37 -34.54
C VAL A 828 -28.03 8.84 -34.56
N LYS A 829 -28.22 8.33 -35.78
CA LYS A 829 -28.70 7.00 -36.16
C LYS A 829 -27.67 5.87 -36.00
N SER A 830 -28.22 4.69 -35.77
CA SER A 830 -27.59 3.37 -35.72
C SER A 830 -27.11 2.85 -37.08
N VAL A 831 -25.97 2.13 -37.09
CA VAL A 831 -25.46 1.35 -38.23
C VAL A 831 -25.36 -0.13 -37.84
N LYS A 832 -25.82 -0.98 -38.75
CA LYS A 832 -26.04 -2.43 -38.62
C LYS A 832 -24.73 -3.23 -38.65
N SER A 833 -24.65 -4.25 -37.79
CA SER A 833 -23.58 -5.26 -37.74
C SER A 833 -23.86 -6.43 -38.71
N VAL A 834 -22.83 -6.83 -39.45
CA VAL A 834 -22.79 -8.02 -40.34
C VAL A 834 -22.26 -9.23 -39.56
N LYS A 835 -22.90 -10.40 -39.71
CA LYS A 835 -22.45 -11.69 -39.14
C LYS A 835 -21.47 -12.39 -40.09
N PRO A 836 -20.44 -13.09 -39.58
CA PRO A 836 -19.67 -14.05 -40.37
C PRO A 836 -20.19 -15.49 -40.21
N ASP A 837 -19.98 -16.24 -41.27
CA ASP A 837 -20.42 -17.61 -41.55
C ASP A 837 -19.43 -18.64 -40.98
N SER A 838 -19.92 -19.75 -40.41
CA SER A 838 -19.08 -20.79 -39.79
C SER A 838 -19.38 -22.17 -40.37
N THR A 839 -18.52 -22.65 -41.27
CA THR A 839 -18.49 -24.04 -41.73
C THR A 839 -17.77 -24.92 -40.70
N LYS A 840 -18.50 -25.79 -40.00
CA LYS A 840 -17.95 -26.80 -39.07
C LYS A 840 -17.60 -28.10 -39.79
N VAL A 841 -16.35 -28.52 -39.69
CA VAL A 841 -15.90 -29.91 -39.93
C VAL A 841 -15.99 -30.66 -38.60
N SER A 842 -16.68 -31.81 -38.57
CA SER A 842 -16.90 -32.62 -37.36
C SER A 842 -15.86 -33.73 -37.23
N VAL A 843 -15.08 -33.71 -36.14
CA VAL A 843 -14.27 -34.85 -35.66
C VAL A 843 -15.00 -35.46 -34.46
N HIS A 844 -15.15 -36.80 -34.43
CA HIS A 844 -15.84 -37.52 -33.36
C HIS A 844 -14.99 -37.59 -32.08
N LEU A 845 -15.48 -37.03 -30.98
CA LEU A 845 -14.85 -37.11 -29.67
C LEU A 845 -15.04 -38.46 -28.98
N SER A 846 -14.04 -38.90 -28.22
CA SER A 846 -14.26 -39.95 -27.20
C SER A 846 -14.99 -39.36 -25.97
N GLU A 847 -15.83 -40.17 -25.32
CA GLU A 847 -16.62 -39.78 -24.15
C GLU A 847 -15.75 -39.18 -23.01
N LYS A 848 -14.51 -39.68 -22.86
CA LYS A 848 -13.55 -39.19 -21.86
C LYS A 848 -12.99 -37.81 -22.18
N GLN A 849 -12.81 -37.45 -23.46
CA GLN A 849 -12.33 -36.13 -23.86
C GLN A 849 -13.42 -35.07 -23.66
N SER A 850 -14.68 -35.38 -23.96
CA SER A 850 -15.84 -34.51 -23.70
C SER A 850 -16.03 -34.20 -22.21
N ILE A 851 -15.82 -35.19 -21.34
CA ILE A 851 -15.95 -35.03 -19.88
C ILE A 851 -14.82 -34.17 -19.29
N ALA A 852 -13.59 -34.27 -19.80
CA ALA A 852 -12.47 -33.46 -19.33
C ALA A 852 -12.61 -31.98 -19.73
N LEU A 853 -13.13 -31.71 -20.94
CA LEU A 853 -13.33 -30.35 -21.45
C LEU A 853 -14.44 -29.58 -20.74
N ASN A 854 -15.51 -30.26 -20.30
CA ASN A 854 -16.59 -29.65 -19.53
C ASN A 854 -16.20 -29.27 -18.09
N LYS A 855 -14.97 -29.56 -17.66
CA LYS A 855 -14.46 -29.27 -16.30
C LYS A 855 -13.55 -28.06 -16.23
N TYR A 856 -13.15 -27.51 -17.37
CA TYR A 856 -12.46 -26.24 -17.37
C TYR A 856 -13.42 -25.11 -17.02
N SER A 857 -12.93 -24.15 -16.25
CA SER A 857 -13.62 -22.88 -16.08
C SER A 857 -13.89 -22.24 -17.47
N PRO A 858 -15.01 -21.51 -17.61
CA PRO A 858 -15.29 -20.71 -18.80
C PRO A 858 -14.06 -19.85 -19.16
N ILE A 859 -13.80 -19.67 -20.46
CA ILE A 859 -12.72 -18.80 -20.91
C ILE A 859 -13.06 -17.37 -20.49
N ASP A 860 -12.18 -16.76 -19.71
CA ASP A 860 -12.23 -15.35 -19.40
C ASP A 860 -11.50 -14.58 -20.53
N PRO A 861 -12.19 -13.74 -21.32
CA PRO A 861 -11.56 -12.99 -22.41
C PRO A 861 -10.50 -11.98 -21.93
N GLU A 862 -10.49 -11.62 -20.64
CA GLU A 862 -9.49 -10.71 -20.08
C GLU A 862 -8.18 -11.40 -19.69
N LEU A 863 -8.15 -12.74 -19.62
CA LEU A 863 -6.98 -13.52 -19.23
C LEU A 863 -6.24 -14.13 -20.44
N PRO A 864 -4.89 -14.15 -20.43
CA PRO A 864 -4.13 -14.92 -21.41
C PRO A 864 -4.29 -16.43 -21.19
N ASN A 865 -3.91 -17.23 -22.17
CA ASN A 865 -3.97 -18.69 -22.12
C ASN A 865 -2.66 -19.29 -21.61
N LEU A 866 -2.76 -20.32 -20.77
CA LEU A 866 -1.61 -21.12 -20.32
C LEU A 866 -1.86 -22.60 -20.62
N PHE A 867 -1.04 -23.16 -21.50
CA PHE A 867 -1.02 -24.60 -21.78
C PHE A 867 0.07 -25.28 -20.97
N ILE A 868 -0.31 -26.24 -20.12
CA ILE A 868 0.62 -27.03 -19.32
C ILE A 868 0.71 -28.44 -19.91
N LEU A 869 1.83 -28.75 -20.58
CA LEU A 869 2.08 -30.06 -21.17
C LEU A 869 2.89 -30.92 -20.19
N MET A 870 2.25 -31.99 -19.71
CA MET A 870 2.74 -32.86 -18.64
C MET A 870 3.16 -34.24 -19.11
N GLY A 871 4.18 -34.78 -18.48
CA GLY A 871 4.59 -36.17 -18.68
C GLY A 871 5.92 -36.48 -18.02
N VAL A 872 6.16 -37.77 -17.75
CA VAL A 872 7.46 -38.27 -17.25
C VAL A 872 8.58 -38.00 -18.26
N SER A 873 9.83 -38.08 -17.83
CA SER A 873 10.98 -37.88 -18.72
C SER A 873 10.95 -38.85 -19.91
N GLY A 874 11.28 -38.35 -21.10
CA GLY A 874 11.20 -39.11 -22.36
C GLY A 874 9.81 -39.16 -23.01
N SER A 875 8.77 -38.59 -22.38
CA SER A 875 7.40 -38.52 -22.93
C SER A 875 7.25 -37.66 -24.19
N GLY A 876 8.16 -36.70 -24.40
CA GLY A 876 8.09 -35.75 -25.51
C GLY A 876 7.55 -34.36 -25.12
N LYS A 877 7.27 -34.11 -23.83
CA LYS A 877 6.69 -32.84 -23.31
C LYS A 877 7.37 -31.57 -23.83
N SER A 878 8.69 -31.45 -23.74
CA SER A 878 9.43 -30.25 -24.15
C SER A 878 9.43 -30.08 -25.67
N THR A 879 9.51 -31.18 -26.42
CA THR A 879 9.46 -31.16 -27.90
C THR A 879 8.07 -30.73 -28.38
N LEU A 880 7.00 -31.28 -27.80
CA LEU A 880 5.64 -30.91 -28.13
C LEU A 880 5.32 -29.48 -27.72
N ALA A 881 5.78 -29.04 -26.55
CA ALA A 881 5.59 -27.67 -26.08
C ALA A 881 6.31 -26.64 -26.96
N ALA A 882 7.54 -26.93 -27.40
CA ALA A 882 8.29 -26.06 -28.31
C ALA A 882 7.60 -25.95 -29.68
N GLU A 883 7.18 -27.08 -30.27
CA GLU A 883 6.46 -27.10 -31.55
C GLU A 883 5.13 -26.33 -31.45
N PHE A 884 4.33 -26.64 -30.41
CA PHE A 884 3.05 -25.98 -30.16
C PHE A 884 3.21 -24.47 -29.93
N SER A 885 4.21 -24.06 -29.14
CA SER A 885 4.48 -22.64 -28.90
C SER A 885 4.87 -21.89 -30.17
N THR A 886 5.64 -22.54 -31.07
CA THR A 886 6.05 -21.96 -32.35
C THR A 886 4.86 -21.83 -33.29
N HIS A 887 4.00 -22.85 -33.35
CA HIS A 887 2.82 -22.85 -34.19
C HIS A 887 1.82 -21.74 -33.84
N TYR A 888 1.65 -21.44 -32.54
CA TYR A 888 0.68 -20.44 -32.04
C TYR A 888 1.28 -19.10 -31.62
N GLY A 889 2.59 -18.93 -31.73
CA GLY A 889 3.28 -17.71 -31.28
C GLY A 889 3.24 -17.49 -29.76
N TYR A 890 3.16 -18.56 -28.98
CA TYR A 890 3.09 -18.49 -27.50
C TYR A 890 4.49 -18.51 -26.89
N LYS A 891 4.64 -18.02 -25.66
CA LYS A 891 5.92 -18.09 -24.95
C LYS A 891 6.17 -19.52 -24.47
N PHE A 892 7.21 -20.16 -25.01
CA PHE A 892 7.70 -21.44 -24.50
C PHE A 892 8.44 -21.27 -23.17
N ILE A 893 8.13 -22.16 -22.22
CA ILE A 893 8.73 -22.23 -20.89
C ILE A 893 9.04 -23.70 -20.60
N ASP A 894 10.31 -24.03 -20.37
CA ASP A 894 10.71 -25.35 -19.89
C ASP A 894 10.93 -25.28 -18.37
N ALA A 895 10.09 -25.98 -17.61
CA ALA A 895 10.18 -26.02 -16.15
C ALA A 895 11.55 -26.50 -15.66
N ASP A 896 12.22 -27.37 -16.42
CA ASP A 896 13.53 -27.92 -16.04
C ASP A 896 14.62 -26.81 -15.98
N SER A 897 14.39 -25.66 -16.64
CA SER A 897 15.31 -24.51 -16.62
C SER A 897 15.39 -23.81 -15.26
N PHE A 898 14.31 -23.89 -14.47
CA PHE A 898 14.16 -23.21 -13.17
C PHE A 898 14.78 -23.99 -12.01
N HIS A 899 15.28 -25.20 -12.23
CA HIS A 899 15.97 -25.94 -11.17
C HIS A 899 17.30 -25.28 -10.77
N THR A 900 17.57 -25.28 -9.47
CA THR A 900 18.86 -24.87 -8.92
C THR A 900 19.99 -25.78 -9.42
N PRO A 901 21.26 -25.32 -9.41
CA PRO A 901 22.41 -26.16 -9.73
C PRO A 901 22.47 -27.44 -8.89
N GLU A 902 22.07 -27.37 -7.61
CA GLU A 902 22.03 -28.49 -6.68
C GLU A 902 20.99 -29.52 -7.11
N ALA A 903 19.76 -29.09 -7.45
CA ALA A 903 18.71 -29.97 -7.94
C ALA A 903 19.11 -30.61 -9.29
N LYS A 904 19.75 -29.83 -10.18
CA LYS A 904 20.31 -30.35 -11.44
C LYS A 904 21.38 -31.41 -11.20
N LYS A 905 22.26 -31.20 -10.21
CA LYS A 905 23.28 -32.18 -9.80
C LYS A 905 22.66 -33.45 -9.22
N MET A 906 21.71 -33.34 -8.30
CA MET A 906 20.99 -34.49 -7.73
C MET A 906 20.32 -35.33 -8.82
N MET A 907 19.61 -34.70 -9.74
CA MET A 907 19.00 -35.40 -10.88
C MET A 907 20.05 -36.06 -11.78
N SER A 908 21.21 -35.41 -12.02
CA SER A 908 22.31 -36.01 -12.79
C SER A 908 22.94 -37.24 -12.13
N GLU A 909 22.91 -37.29 -10.80
CA GLU A 909 23.37 -38.42 -9.98
C GLU A 909 22.27 -39.47 -9.75
N ALA A 910 21.10 -39.31 -10.39
CA ALA A 910 19.93 -40.16 -10.24
C ALA A 910 19.32 -40.18 -8.82
N ILE A 911 19.51 -39.10 -8.07
CA ILE A 911 18.91 -38.88 -6.75
C ILE A 911 17.57 -38.17 -6.94
N PRO A 912 16.43 -38.74 -6.48
CA PRO A 912 15.12 -38.10 -6.55
C PRO A 912 15.08 -36.80 -5.72
N LEU A 913 14.34 -35.79 -6.21
CA LEU A 913 14.10 -34.56 -5.45
C LEU A 913 13.03 -34.81 -4.39
N THR A 914 13.17 -34.21 -3.20
CA THR A 914 12.12 -34.20 -2.18
C THR A 914 11.12 -33.05 -2.44
N ASP A 915 10.00 -33.01 -1.73
CA ASP A 915 9.01 -31.95 -1.94
C ASP A 915 9.51 -30.58 -1.45
N GLU A 916 10.33 -30.55 -0.40
CA GLU A 916 10.99 -29.33 0.09
C GLU A 916 11.94 -28.72 -0.96
N ILE A 917 12.54 -29.54 -1.82
CA ILE A 917 13.39 -29.06 -2.92
C ILE A 917 12.53 -28.61 -4.12
N ARG A 918 11.33 -29.17 -4.29
CA ARG A 918 10.42 -28.84 -5.41
C ARG A 918 9.62 -27.57 -5.15
N GLU A 919 9.35 -27.21 -3.90
CA GLU A 919 8.52 -26.07 -3.55
C GLU A 919 9.09 -24.72 -4.05
N PRO A 920 10.36 -24.35 -3.76
CA PRO A 920 10.95 -23.12 -4.31
C PRO A 920 11.04 -23.11 -5.84
N TRP A 921 11.19 -24.28 -6.45
CA TRP A 921 11.20 -24.45 -7.91
C TRP A 921 9.84 -24.14 -8.53
N ILE A 922 8.75 -24.62 -7.91
CA ILE A 922 7.38 -24.34 -8.35
C ILE A 922 7.05 -22.86 -8.15
N GLU A 923 7.41 -22.27 -7.01
CA GLU A 923 7.22 -20.83 -6.75
C GLU A 923 7.91 -19.97 -7.80
N SER A 924 9.13 -20.35 -8.21
CA SER A 924 9.88 -19.64 -9.26
C SER A 924 9.17 -19.69 -10.61
N ILE A 925 8.62 -20.86 -10.99
CA ILE A 925 7.83 -21.02 -12.23
C ILE A 925 6.54 -20.20 -12.14
N GLN A 926 5.82 -20.29 -11.02
CA GLN A 926 4.58 -19.53 -10.81
C GLN A 926 4.83 -18.03 -10.84
N SER A 927 5.89 -17.54 -10.21
CA SER A 927 6.29 -16.13 -10.25
C SER A 927 6.55 -15.67 -11.68
N TYR A 928 7.31 -16.47 -12.44
CA TYR A 928 7.55 -16.19 -13.86
C TYR A 928 6.25 -16.20 -14.67
N LEU A 929 5.38 -17.19 -14.48
CA LEU A 929 4.08 -17.26 -15.15
C LEU A 929 3.16 -16.10 -14.78
N ARG A 930 3.06 -15.70 -13.51
CA ARG A 930 2.34 -14.49 -13.09
C ARG A 930 2.86 -13.28 -13.85
N SER A 931 4.19 -13.16 -13.99
CA SER A 931 4.79 -12.08 -14.79
C SER A 931 4.38 -12.13 -16.27
N GLN A 932 4.18 -13.31 -16.86
CA GLN A 932 3.70 -13.46 -18.24
C GLN A 932 2.20 -13.19 -18.37
N ALA A 933 1.38 -13.63 -17.41
CA ALA A 933 -0.05 -13.37 -17.40
C ALA A 933 -0.35 -11.87 -17.32
N ARG A 934 0.38 -11.17 -16.44
CA ARG A 934 0.31 -9.71 -16.29
C ARG A 934 0.65 -8.99 -17.59
N ARG A 935 1.52 -9.55 -18.42
CA ARG A 935 1.87 -9.07 -19.77
C ARG A 935 0.85 -9.48 -20.85
N LYS A 936 -0.30 -10.04 -20.48
CA LYS A 936 -1.31 -10.65 -21.38
C LYS A 936 -0.70 -11.61 -22.41
N ARG A 937 0.38 -12.31 -22.04
CA ARG A 937 1.13 -13.17 -22.96
C ARG A 937 0.71 -14.63 -22.80
N ASN A 938 0.21 -15.22 -23.89
CA ASN A 938 -0.09 -16.65 -23.93
C ASN A 938 1.19 -17.49 -23.75
N CYS A 939 1.11 -18.55 -22.95
CA CYS A 939 2.25 -19.35 -22.53
C CYS A 939 2.03 -20.85 -22.75
N VAL A 940 3.14 -21.56 -22.98
CA VAL A 940 3.18 -23.03 -23.05
C VAL A 940 4.28 -23.50 -22.11
N LEU A 941 3.89 -24.19 -21.04
CA LEU A 941 4.77 -24.73 -20.02
C LEU A 941 4.97 -26.24 -20.25
N ALA A 942 6.21 -26.66 -20.47
CA ALA A 942 6.59 -28.07 -20.34
C ALA A 942 6.87 -28.38 -18.86
N TYR A 943 6.08 -29.25 -18.25
CA TYR A 943 6.13 -29.54 -16.80
C TYR A 943 6.08 -31.04 -16.51
N SER A 944 6.69 -31.52 -15.43
CA SER A 944 6.69 -32.97 -15.13
C SER A 944 5.35 -33.47 -14.57
N GLY A 945 4.64 -32.64 -13.79
CA GLY A 945 3.27 -32.91 -13.36
C GLY A 945 3.07 -34.13 -12.46
N LEU A 946 4.07 -34.50 -11.63
CA LEU A 946 4.08 -35.77 -10.90
C LEU A 946 3.09 -35.81 -9.71
N ARG A 947 3.01 -34.75 -8.91
CA ARG A 947 2.18 -34.65 -7.69
C ARG A 947 0.89 -33.86 -7.92
N LYS A 948 -0.23 -34.29 -7.33
CA LYS A 948 -1.53 -33.64 -7.52
C LYS A 948 -1.56 -32.20 -7.01
N LEU A 949 -1.11 -31.96 -5.77
CA LEU A 949 -1.14 -30.61 -5.18
C LEU A 949 -0.32 -29.61 -5.99
N GLN A 950 0.82 -30.06 -6.54
CA GLN A 950 1.67 -29.24 -7.39
C GLN A 950 0.99 -28.89 -8.72
N ARG A 951 0.26 -29.84 -9.34
CA ARG A 951 -0.55 -29.55 -10.54
C ARG A 951 -1.64 -28.51 -10.26
N GLN A 952 -2.36 -28.65 -9.15
CA GLN A 952 -3.46 -27.75 -8.77
C GLN A 952 -2.97 -26.33 -8.47
N SER A 953 -1.74 -26.17 -7.97
CA SER A 953 -1.17 -24.86 -7.65
C SER A 953 -1.09 -23.89 -8.85
N PHE A 954 -1.07 -24.40 -10.09
CA PHE A 954 -1.09 -23.58 -11.30
C PHE A 954 -2.49 -23.08 -11.68
N GLU A 955 -3.57 -23.67 -11.14
CA GLU A 955 -4.95 -23.26 -11.41
C GLU A 955 -5.28 -21.88 -10.81
N GLU A 956 -4.54 -21.45 -9.78
CA GLU A 956 -4.69 -20.14 -9.14
C GLU A 956 -3.98 -18.99 -9.89
N LEU A 957 -3.30 -19.30 -10.99
CA LEU A 957 -2.65 -18.29 -11.81
C LEU A 957 -3.67 -17.52 -12.65
N PRO A 958 -3.42 -16.22 -12.94
CA PRO A 958 -4.31 -15.39 -13.76
C PRO A 958 -4.21 -15.73 -15.27
N PHE A 959 -4.53 -16.98 -15.61
CA PHE A 959 -4.59 -17.49 -16.97
C PHE A 959 -5.86 -18.32 -17.18
N ASN A 960 -6.28 -18.45 -18.43
CA ASN A 960 -7.08 -19.57 -18.90
C ASN A 960 -6.18 -20.83 -18.95
N VAL A 961 -6.10 -21.56 -17.83
CA VAL A 961 -5.23 -22.74 -17.70
C VAL A 961 -5.85 -23.95 -18.41
N ARG A 962 -5.04 -24.64 -19.22
CA ARG A 962 -5.38 -25.88 -19.93
C ARG A 962 -4.26 -26.89 -19.74
N ALA A 963 -4.55 -28.00 -19.08
CA ALA A 963 -3.55 -28.99 -18.71
C ALA A 963 -3.71 -30.26 -19.58
N VAL A 964 -2.61 -30.72 -20.16
CA VAL A 964 -2.57 -31.90 -21.04
C VAL A 964 -1.52 -32.87 -20.53
N PHE A 965 -1.87 -34.14 -20.37
CA PHE A 965 -0.95 -35.20 -19.96
C PHE A 965 -0.67 -36.16 -21.12
N LEU A 966 0.62 -36.34 -21.44
CA LEU A 966 1.10 -37.25 -22.46
C LEU A 966 1.27 -38.66 -21.86
N LYS A 967 0.35 -39.56 -22.18
CA LYS A 967 0.46 -40.96 -21.79
C LYS A 967 1.32 -41.71 -22.81
N VAL A 968 2.47 -42.22 -22.38
CA VAL A 968 3.38 -43.00 -23.22
C VAL A 968 3.61 -44.36 -22.57
N ASP A 969 3.67 -45.42 -23.37
CA ASP A 969 3.91 -46.76 -22.84
C ASP A 969 5.33 -46.90 -22.31
N LYS A 970 5.48 -47.66 -21.22
CA LYS A 970 6.76 -47.82 -20.50
C LYS A 970 7.89 -48.31 -21.42
N ASP A 971 7.59 -49.25 -22.31
CA ASP A 971 8.55 -49.81 -23.27
C ASP A 971 8.99 -48.77 -24.32
N VAL A 972 8.11 -47.83 -24.69
CA VAL A 972 8.42 -46.74 -25.61
C VAL A 972 9.29 -45.69 -24.91
N LEU A 973 9.00 -45.35 -23.65
CA LEU A 973 9.82 -44.44 -22.84
C LEU A 973 11.24 -44.97 -22.66
N GLN A 974 11.39 -46.26 -22.32
CA GLN A 974 12.71 -46.90 -22.21
C GLN A 974 13.49 -46.86 -23.53
N LYS A 975 12.85 -47.17 -24.66
CA LYS A 975 13.49 -47.08 -25.99
C LYS A 975 13.91 -45.64 -26.35
N ARG A 976 13.05 -44.64 -26.10
CA ARG A 976 13.33 -43.21 -26.36
C ARG A 976 14.48 -42.69 -25.49
N LEU A 977 14.61 -43.16 -24.25
CA LEU A 977 15.70 -42.78 -23.35
C LEU A 977 17.04 -43.40 -23.76
N VAL A 978 17.07 -44.65 -24.21
CA VAL A 978 18.29 -45.31 -24.72
C VAL A 978 18.83 -44.65 -26.00
N GLN A 979 17.95 -44.09 -26.84
CA GLN A 979 18.32 -43.43 -28.10
C GLN A 979 18.80 -41.98 -27.96
N ARG A 980 18.60 -41.32 -26.79
CA ARG A 980 19.08 -39.96 -26.55
C ARG A 980 20.59 -39.94 -26.29
N LYS A 981 21.38 -39.55 -27.30
CA LYS A 981 22.85 -39.42 -27.18
C LYS A 981 23.35 -38.23 -26.34
N GLN A 982 22.47 -37.35 -25.85
CA GLN A 982 22.85 -36.16 -25.06
C GLN A 982 21.77 -35.73 -24.05
N HIS A 983 21.53 -36.45 -22.94
CA HIS A 983 21.02 -35.82 -21.69
C HIS A 983 21.09 -36.79 -20.49
N PHE A 984 21.33 -36.20 -19.32
CA PHE A 984 21.61 -36.74 -17.97
C PHE A 984 20.52 -37.65 -17.31
N PHE A 985 19.78 -38.48 -18.04
CA PHE A 985 18.66 -39.25 -17.47
C PHE A 985 18.93 -40.77 -17.42
N SER A 986 18.97 -41.33 -16.20
CA SER A 986 19.16 -42.77 -15.97
C SER A 986 17.82 -43.51 -15.83
N GLU A 987 17.83 -44.83 -16.10
CA GLU A 987 16.67 -45.70 -15.91
C GLU A 987 16.14 -45.68 -14.46
N LYS A 988 17.03 -45.50 -13.47
CA LYS A 988 16.65 -45.36 -12.06
C LYS A 988 15.80 -44.12 -11.79
N LEU A 989 16.15 -42.98 -12.41
CA LEU A 989 15.41 -41.73 -12.23
C LEU A 989 14.01 -41.81 -12.88
N LEU A 990 13.88 -42.48 -14.03
CA LEU A 990 12.57 -42.77 -14.62
C LEU A 990 11.68 -43.60 -13.69
N MET A 991 12.24 -44.64 -13.05
CA MET A 991 11.48 -45.46 -12.10
C MET A 991 11.04 -44.65 -10.88
N SER A 992 11.86 -43.73 -10.39
CA SER A 992 11.47 -42.82 -9.30
C SER A 992 10.32 -41.88 -9.69
N GLN A 993 10.30 -41.37 -10.93
CA GLN A 993 9.18 -40.55 -11.41
C GLN A 993 7.87 -41.35 -11.52
N PHE A 994 7.94 -42.63 -11.88
CA PHE A 994 6.76 -43.50 -11.84
C PHE A 994 6.27 -43.77 -10.42
N GLN A 995 7.15 -43.79 -9.42
CA GLN A 995 6.79 -43.94 -8.00
C GLN A 995 6.17 -42.65 -7.44
N ASP A 996 6.70 -41.50 -7.82
CA ASP A 996 6.19 -40.18 -7.43
C ASP A 996 4.91 -39.78 -8.20
N PHE A 997 4.59 -40.46 -9.30
CA PHE A 997 3.43 -40.13 -10.15
C PHE A 997 2.12 -40.53 -9.48
N GLU A 998 1.38 -39.52 -9.03
CA GLU A 998 0.02 -39.67 -8.55
C GLU A 998 -0.95 -39.76 -9.74
N LYS A 999 -1.61 -40.91 -9.89
CA LYS A 999 -2.58 -41.17 -10.97
C LYS A 999 -3.59 -40.04 -11.10
N ILE A 1000 -3.68 -39.48 -12.31
CA ILE A 1000 -4.70 -38.49 -12.68
C ILE A 1000 -6.09 -39.11 -12.49
N LYS A 1001 -6.85 -38.54 -11.56
CA LYS A 1001 -8.23 -38.96 -11.28
C LYS A 1001 -9.17 -38.34 -12.29
N ALA A 1002 -10.29 -38.99 -12.55
CA ALA A 1002 -11.32 -38.47 -13.46
C ALA A 1002 -11.85 -37.09 -13.03
N SER A 1003 -11.69 -36.69 -11.77
CA SER A 1003 -12.08 -35.38 -11.23
C SER A 1003 -11.16 -34.22 -11.62
N GLU A 1004 -9.93 -34.47 -12.06
CA GLU A 1004 -8.97 -33.41 -12.42
C GLU A 1004 -9.27 -32.86 -13.84
N PRO A 1005 -9.20 -31.53 -14.07
CA PRO A 1005 -9.41 -30.90 -15.38
C PRO A 1005 -8.17 -31.07 -16.27
N ILE A 1006 -7.76 -32.31 -16.52
CA ILE A 1006 -6.56 -32.67 -17.30
C ILE A 1006 -6.97 -33.56 -18.47
N VAL A 1007 -6.61 -33.13 -19.68
CA VAL A 1007 -6.84 -33.91 -20.91
C VAL A 1007 -5.70 -34.90 -21.09
N VAL A 1008 -6.00 -36.18 -21.27
CA VAL A 1008 -4.99 -37.21 -21.52
C VAL A 1008 -4.90 -37.49 -23.03
N ILE A 1009 -3.71 -37.38 -23.60
CA ILE A 1009 -3.43 -37.68 -25.01
C ILE A 1009 -2.45 -38.85 -25.15
N ASP A 1010 -2.51 -39.55 -26.28
CA ASP A 1010 -1.61 -40.66 -26.58
C ASP A 1010 -0.26 -40.14 -27.12
N GLY A 1011 0.77 -40.17 -26.27
CA GLY A 1011 2.11 -39.71 -26.61
C GLY A 1011 2.97 -40.73 -27.36
N ASN A 1012 2.40 -41.88 -27.74
CA ASN A 1012 3.06 -42.85 -28.62
C ASN A 1012 2.99 -42.45 -30.10
N GLN A 1013 2.13 -41.50 -30.46
CA GLN A 1013 1.89 -41.03 -31.84
C GLN A 1013 2.96 -40.06 -32.34
N SER A 1014 2.87 -39.66 -33.61
CA SER A 1014 3.78 -38.68 -34.22
C SER A 1014 3.57 -37.27 -33.63
N LEU A 1015 4.59 -36.40 -33.76
CA LEU A 1015 4.52 -35.03 -33.23
C LEU A 1015 3.36 -34.23 -33.84
N GLN A 1016 3.09 -34.43 -35.13
CA GLN A 1016 2.01 -33.77 -35.84
C GLN A 1016 0.63 -34.19 -35.31
N GLU A 1017 0.41 -35.50 -35.10
CA GLU A 1017 -0.83 -36.03 -34.53
C GLU A 1017 -1.03 -35.55 -33.08
N MET A 1018 0.04 -35.43 -32.29
CA MET A 1018 -0.04 -34.89 -30.93
C MET A 1018 -0.40 -33.40 -30.90
N VAL A 1019 0.13 -32.59 -31.83
CA VAL A 1019 -0.26 -31.17 -31.97
C VAL A 1019 -1.74 -31.06 -32.35
N GLU A 1020 -2.23 -31.88 -33.28
CA GLU A 1020 -3.64 -31.92 -33.66
C GLU A 1020 -4.56 -32.27 -32.47
N GLN A 1021 -4.15 -33.20 -31.59
CA GLN A 1021 -4.91 -33.51 -30.37
C GLN A 1021 -4.94 -32.35 -29.36
N ILE A 1022 -3.90 -31.52 -29.30
CA ILE A 1022 -3.88 -30.32 -28.45
C ILE A 1022 -4.72 -29.19 -29.07
N ASN A 1023 -4.70 -29.01 -30.39
CA ASN A 1023 -5.50 -28.02 -31.10
C ASN A 1023 -7.00 -28.17 -30.78
N PHE A 1024 -7.46 -29.40 -30.55
CA PHE A 1024 -8.82 -29.67 -30.14
C PHE A 1024 -9.19 -29.05 -28.76
N VAL A 1025 -8.22 -28.92 -27.84
CA VAL A 1025 -8.40 -28.30 -26.52
C VAL A 1025 -8.56 -26.78 -26.61
N MET A 1026 -8.14 -26.15 -27.73
CA MET A 1026 -8.18 -24.71 -27.96
C MET A 1026 -9.58 -24.18 -28.36
N HIS A 1027 -10.34 -24.93 -29.18
CA HIS A 1027 -11.41 -24.36 -30.02
C HIS A 1027 -12.85 -24.60 -29.52
N ARG A 1028 -13.14 -24.31 -28.25
CA ARG A 1028 -14.51 -23.98 -27.84
C ARG A 1028 -14.56 -22.54 -27.31
N GLU A 1029 -14.72 -21.60 -28.24
CA GLU A 1029 -15.54 -20.42 -27.95
C GLU A 1029 -16.97 -20.93 -27.70
N VAL A 1030 -17.57 -20.51 -26.59
CA VAL A 1030 -19.00 -20.74 -26.32
C VAL A 1030 -19.84 -19.96 -27.32
#